data_AF-A0A0D9P3D9-F1
#
_entry.id   AF-A0A0D9P3D9-F1
#
_cell.length_a   1.000
_cell.length_b   1.000
_cell.length_c   1.000
_cell.angle_alpha   90.00
_cell.angle_beta   90.00
_cell.angle_gamma   90.00
#
_symmetry.space_group_name_H-M   'P 1'
#
loop_
_entity.id
_entity.type
_entity.pdbx_description
1 polymer ?
#
loop_
_entity_poly.entity_id
_entity_poly.type
_entity_poly.pdbx_seq_one_letter_code
_entity_poly.pdbx_strand_id
1 'polypeptide(L)'
;MAGDTHKLRDDELTSTTAIANSPDAPNTASHGPTTTMDNNASASATAEKTVSRSKSRRRRASAVDEENYSIPDAYLNLDELAAPCPVENVTDGPVYRHSSLEVARSHEREWRTRRSQQLPEGPLEAEEEARKGNVSQLLTQLYTLSYLVFFSLMGTLARLGLTALTHYVDTPVIFTTIWANFGGSLIMGFLAEDRMLFRHEWGTPTYDQTLARAKGRSDEESASTAGSASGIDLAAAKKEHLATKKTIPLYIGLATGFCGSFTSFSTFIRDVFLAMSNDIVAPGFGTEAQSRNGGYSFMAMLAVIITTVGLSLAALVFGAHFAIATERIIPSIPFPITRRVLDPLFVLLGWGCWLGAVLMSIFPPHDQWRGKATFALVFAPLGCLARFYLAIYLNGKIAAFPLGTFAANVIGTAVLGMAWDIAHVQSGGIIGCQVLQGVEDGFCGCLTTVSTWVAELNSLRRRNAYVYGATSIVVSFAVMVLIMGGLRWTDGCIFFQGDGSYPHGATAEPIAEWPMEFLDFQAGPLQNDVYGKLFYYLRDTLVRFQEESKRLSIMVGLTSVGMPMSLHRAPEPVMYDRIHMGDLWDFNPACSLTIAAGNLRHQDQNPFATMLAMCRLSVTNSDAGLREEICEEGYQTFEPSSTILDDYAPPIKIEQGCETETVIRRRIGLLMWRNWDKFSERFMQDAKLFAFHLSTDSETDKETSVFKTGFLGMEYKDKNTITRRWPNRLVHSKSDEPSLRDFERHVGWFDTMPQRWLEWKRVADADDNEWEMARECVLETSWREMAEMQAKIIEEEAQSVDEQEDLEKRIRELLTEDAADREKSEKAGAAKKKAKASKRKKGKKK
;
A
#
# COMPACT_ATOMS: atom_id res chain seq x y z
N MET A 1 17.05 -9.80 -37.59
CA MET A 1 18.37 -10.18 -38.13
C MET A 1 18.67 -11.61 -37.73
N ALA A 2 19.61 -12.30 -38.39
CA ALA A 2 19.83 -13.74 -38.23
C ALA A 2 21.33 -14.06 -38.01
N GLY A 3 21.60 -15.30 -37.58
CA GLY A 3 22.94 -15.88 -37.46
C GLY A 3 23.46 -15.97 -36.00
N ASP A 4 24.22 -16.99 -35.63
CA ASP A 4 24.34 -18.29 -36.30
C ASP A 4 24.81 -19.40 -35.35
N THR A 5 24.72 -20.65 -35.79
CA THR A 5 25.15 -21.84 -35.02
C THR A 5 26.61 -22.19 -35.27
N HIS A 6 27.27 -22.80 -34.30
CA HIS A 6 28.47 -23.59 -34.57
C HIS A 6 28.58 -24.85 -33.69
N LYS A 7 28.84 -25.99 -34.32
CA LYS A 7 29.25 -27.26 -33.70
C LYS A 7 30.75 -27.49 -33.93
N LEU A 8 31.38 -28.26 -33.04
CA LEU A 8 32.42 -29.30 -33.25
C LEU A 8 32.26 -30.28 -32.05
N ARG A 9 32.06 -31.60 -32.19
CA ARG A 9 32.92 -32.69 -32.71
C ARG A 9 34.08 -33.04 -31.75
N ASP A 10 34.41 -34.29 -31.40
CA ASP A 10 33.89 -35.65 -31.71
C ASP A 10 34.28 -36.64 -30.58
N ASP A 11 33.59 -37.79 -30.47
CA ASP A 11 34.04 -39.18 -30.11
C ASP A 11 34.96 -39.43 -28.86
N GLU A 12 35.21 -40.65 -28.35
CA GLU A 12 34.98 -42.03 -28.81
C GLU A 12 34.62 -43.00 -27.64
N LEU A 13 34.67 -44.32 -27.85
CA LEU A 13 34.08 -45.38 -27.01
C LEU A 13 35.14 -46.44 -26.55
N THR A 14 34.70 -47.40 -25.72
CA THR A 14 35.35 -48.68 -25.35
C THR A 14 36.31 -48.69 -24.13
N SER A 15 36.96 -49.84 -23.86
CA SER A 15 37.03 -50.41 -22.51
C SER A 15 38.17 -51.43 -22.27
N THR A 16 38.39 -51.72 -20.97
CA THR A 16 38.99 -52.94 -20.36
C THR A 16 40.51 -53.10 -20.23
N THR A 17 40.90 -53.69 -19.08
CA THR A 17 42.17 -54.36 -18.70
C THR A 17 43.45 -53.52 -18.48
N ALA A 18 44.40 -53.86 -17.58
CA ALA A 18 44.37 -54.69 -16.34
C ALA A 18 45.73 -54.59 -15.57
N ILE A 19 45.82 -55.25 -14.39
CA ILE A 19 47.05 -55.70 -13.65
C ILE A 19 47.86 -54.66 -12.85
N ALA A 20 47.91 -54.83 -11.51
CA ALA A 20 49.15 -54.89 -10.67
C ALA A 20 48.80 -55.18 -9.19
N ASN A 21 49.65 -55.90 -8.45
CA ASN A 21 49.35 -56.44 -7.09
C ASN A 21 50.31 -55.92 -5.98
N SER A 22 49.78 -55.82 -4.74
CA SER A 22 50.39 -56.29 -3.47
C SER A 22 51.68 -55.62 -2.91
N PRO A 23 52.15 -55.98 -1.67
CA PRO A 23 51.48 -56.61 -0.49
C PRO A 23 51.78 -55.92 0.87
N ASP A 24 51.26 -56.46 1.99
CA ASP A 24 52.05 -57.06 3.12
C ASP A 24 51.48 -56.91 4.55
N ALA A 25 51.77 -57.93 5.39
CA ALA A 25 51.61 -57.98 6.85
C ALA A 25 52.48 -59.13 7.44
N PRO A 26 53.05 -59.02 8.66
CA PRO A 26 52.81 -60.09 9.65
C PRO A 26 52.92 -59.76 11.16
N ASN A 27 52.18 -60.53 11.97
CA ASN A 27 52.43 -61.09 13.32
C ASN A 27 53.51 -60.54 14.29
N THR A 28 53.18 -60.46 15.60
CA THR A 28 53.94 -61.09 16.74
C THR A 28 53.19 -61.02 18.10
N ALA A 29 53.79 -61.56 19.19
CA ALA A 29 53.23 -61.68 20.56
C ALA A 29 54.38 -61.53 21.62
N SER A 30 54.32 -61.78 22.95
CA SER A 30 53.48 -62.64 23.83
C SER A 30 53.77 -62.38 25.34
N HIS A 31 53.03 -63.05 26.26
CA HIS A 31 53.21 -63.11 27.74
C HIS A 31 52.86 -61.83 28.57
N GLY A 32 52.39 -61.85 29.84
CA GLY A 32 52.07 -62.93 30.81
C GLY A 32 53.10 -63.08 31.97
N PRO A 33 52.80 -63.70 33.14
CA PRO A 33 51.55 -64.22 33.75
C PRO A 33 51.07 -63.35 34.98
N THR A 34 50.64 -63.71 36.24
CA THR A 34 50.55 -64.96 37.07
C THR A 34 49.68 -64.76 38.36
N THR A 35 49.13 -65.86 38.97
CA THR A 35 48.83 -66.13 40.43
C THR A 35 47.83 -65.28 41.26
N THR A 36 46.99 -65.79 42.20
CA THR A 36 46.46 -67.16 42.56
C THR A 36 45.36 -67.08 43.64
N MET A 37 44.52 -68.14 43.77
CA MET A 37 43.86 -68.64 45.01
C MET A 37 42.78 -67.78 45.71
N ASP A 38 41.87 -68.32 46.55
CA ASP A 38 41.13 -69.61 46.59
C ASP A 38 40.08 -69.55 47.73
N ASN A 39 38.93 -70.25 47.60
CA ASN A 39 38.38 -71.20 48.61
C ASN A 39 36.93 -71.68 48.32
N ASN A 40 36.56 -72.82 48.91
CA ASN A 40 35.31 -73.57 48.68
C ASN A 40 34.34 -73.53 49.88
N ALA A 41 33.03 -73.74 49.65
CA ALA A 41 32.17 -74.55 50.55
C ALA A 41 30.81 -74.98 49.93
N SER A 42 30.62 -76.30 49.88
CA SER A 42 29.42 -77.14 50.04
C SER A 42 28.24 -76.63 50.91
N ALA A 43 27.00 -77.19 50.90
CA ALA A 43 26.28 -78.13 50.01
C ALA A 43 24.82 -78.38 50.54
N SER A 44 24.02 -79.16 49.78
CA SER A 44 22.94 -80.09 50.27
C SER A 44 21.61 -79.55 50.85
N ALA A 45 20.56 -79.62 50.02
CA ALA A 45 19.27 -80.34 50.21
C ALA A 45 18.31 -80.17 51.44
N THR A 46 17.02 -80.34 51.12
CA THR A 46 15.89 -80.87 51.93
C THR A 46 15.26 -80.08 53.10
N ALA A 47 14.11 -79.46 52.79
CA ALA A 47 12.77 -79.83 53.28
C ALA A 47 12.17 -79.29 54.61
N GLU A 48 10.83 -79.28 54.59
CA GLU A 48 9.84 -79.20 55.69
C GLU A 48 9.50 -77.84 56.34
N LYS A 49 8.25 -77.76 56.81
CA LYS A 49 7.56 -76.56 57.31
C LYS A 49 7.80 -76.35 58.80
N THR A 50 7.82 -75.11 59.26
CA THR A 50 7.15 -74.70 60.51
C THR A 50 6.71 -73.24 60.42
N VAL A 51 5.53 -72.93 60.95
CA VAL A 51 4.99 -71.55 60.99
C VAL A 51 5.68 -70.74 62.07
N SER A 52 6.22 -69.57 61.72
CA SER A 52 6.58 -68.53 62.70
C SER A 52 6.10 -67.15 62.24
N ARG A 53 5.80 -66.28 63.21
CA ARG A 53 4.92 -65.11 63.05
C ARG A 53 5.70 -63.80 63.13
N SER A 54 6.32 -63.36 62.03
CA SER A 54 7.00 -62.07 61.96
C SER A 54 6.15 -60.99 61.26
N LYS A 55 6.20 -59.76 61.77
CA LYS A 55 5.44 -58.61 61.24
C LYS A 55 6.13 -58.04 60.00
N SER A 56 5.93 -58.64 58.83
CA SER A 56 6.31 -57.99 57.57
C SER A 56 5.51 -56.69 57.42
N ARG A 57 6.22 -55.57 57.60
CA ARG A 57 5.68 -54.22 57.60
C ARG A 57 5.31 -53.85 56.17
N ARG A 58 4.10 -54.21 55.75
CA ARG A 58 3.49 -53.86 54.45
C ARG A 58 3.51 -52.34 54.31
N ARG A 59 4.63 -51.80 53.81
CA ARG A 59 4.79 -50.37 53.52
C ARG A 59 3.74 -50.08 52.46
N ARG A 60 2.67 -49.42 52.91
CA ARG A 60 1.74 -48.69 52.05
C ARG A 60 2.65 -47.75 51.26
N ALA A 61 2.96 -48.11 50.00
CA ALA A 61 3.47 -47.13 49.07
C ALA A 61 2.45 -46.00 49.11
N SER A 62 2.91 -44.79 49.38
CA SER A 62 2.01 -43.64 49.38
C SER A 62 1.41 -43.58 47.98
N ALA A 63 0.08 -43.72 47.92
CA ALA A 63 -0.67 -43.10 46.84
C ALA A 63 -0.39 -41.60 47.00
N VAL A 64 0.61 -41.13 46.25
CA VAL A 64 0.65 -39.76 45.77
C VAL A 64 -0.36 -39.78 44.66
N ASP A 65 -1.48 -39.10 44.84
CA ASP A 65 -2.61 -39.20 43.92
C ASP A 65 -2.16 -38.85 42.50
N GLU A 66 -2.34 -39.80 41.56
CA GLU A 66 -2.12 -39.59 40.13
C GLU A 66 -3.28 -38.76 39.55
N GLU A 67 -3.43 -37.54 40.08
CA GLU A 67 -4.30 -36.50 39.56
C GLU A 67 -3.82 -36.08 38.16
N ASN A 68 -4.37 -36.75 37.15
CA ASN A 68 -4.36 -36.29 35.77
C ASN A 68 -5.12 -34.96 35.65
N TYR A 69 -4.80 -34.14 34.63
CA TYR A 69 -5.53 -32.90 34.36
C TYR A 69 -7.02 -33.18 34.11
N SER A 70 -7.91 -32.52 34.86
CA SER A 70 -9.34 -32.53 34.55
C SER A 70 -9.65 -31.40 33.55
N ILE A 71 -9.63 -31.76 32.27
CA ILE A 71 -9.89 -30.83 31.17
C ILE A 71 -11.41 -30.69 30.97
N PRO A 72 -11.94 -29.47 30.77
CA PRO A 72 -13.34 -29.28 30.41
C PRO A 72 -13.67 -29.93 29.06
N ASP A 73 -14.75 -30.72 28.98
CA ASP A 73 -15.23 -31.40 27.75
C ASP A 73 -15.37 -30.48 26.52
N ALA A 74 -15.49 -29.17 26.75
CA ALA A 74 -15.58 -28.15 25.71
C ALA A 74 -14.27 -27.95 24.92
N TYR A 75 -13.09 -28.19 25.53
CA TYR A 75 -11.79 -28.00 24.89
C TYR A 75 -11.56 -29.00 23.74
N LEU A 76 -12.16 -30.19 23.81
CA LEU A 76 -12.13 -31.22 22.77
C LEU A 76 -12.78 -30.80 21.42
N ASN A 77 -13.33 -29.58 21.35
CA ASN A 77 -13.86 -28.99 20.13
C ASN A 77 -12.81 -28.14 19.35
N LEU A 78 -11.61 -27.92 19.90
CA LEU A 78 -10.46 -27.33 19.19
C LEU A 78 -9.95 -28.29 18.12
N ASP A 79 -9.62 -27.84 16.92
CA ASP A 79 -9.24 -28.74 15.82
C ASP A 79 -7.75 -29.07 15.76
N GLU A 80 -6.90 -28.23 16.36
CA GLU A 80 -5.51 -28.57 16.72
C GLU A 80 -5.43 -29.76 17.68
N LEU A 81 -6.54 -30.05 18.37
CA LEU A 81 -6.76 -31.26 19.16
C LEU A 81 -7.54 -32.30 18.37
N ALA A 82 -8.68 -31.97 17.74
CA ALA A 82 -9.58 -32.95 17.12
C ALA A 82 -8.98 -33.65 15.88
N ALA A 83 -8.04 -33.01 15.18
CA ALA A 83 -7.46 -33.53 13.95
C ALA A 83 -6.68 -34.85 14.11
N PRO A 84 -6.67 -35.70 13.06
CA PRO A 84 -5.69 -36.77 12.89
C PRO A 84 -4.28 -36.22 12.59
N CYS A 85 -3.27 -37.05 12.83
CA CYS A 85 -1.89 -36.87 12.37
C CYS A 85 -1.82 -36.43 10.88
N PRO A 86 -1.04 -35.40 10.52
CA PRO A 86 -0.90 -34.98 9.12
C PRO A 86 -0.31 -36.07 8.21
N VAL A 87 0.48 -37.01 8.77
CA VAL A 87 1.08 -38.13 8.04
C VAL A 87 0.52 -39.46 8.57
N GLU A 88 -0.56 -39.94 7.97
CA GLU A 88 -1.28 -41.12 8.47
C GLU A 88 -0.53 -42.46 8.23
N ASN A 89 0.36 -42.53 7.24
CA ASN A 89 1.07 -43.77 6.85
C ASN A 89 2.56 -43.76 7.23
N VAL A 90 2.89 -43.39 8.47
CA VAL A 90 4.28 -43.28 8.99
C VAL A 90 5.16 -44.53 8.78
N THR A 91 4.57 -45.69 8.48
CA THR A 91 5.28 -46.97 8.27
C THR A 91 5.27 -47.47 6.82
N ASP A 92 4.86 -46.63 5.85
CA ASP A 92 4.69 -46.98 4.43
C ASP A 92 4.00 -48.34 4.20
N GLY A 93 2.92 -48.58 4.97
CA GLY A 93 2.16 -49.82 4.90
C GLY A 93 1.44 -49.97 3.55
N PRO A 94 1.29 -51.20 3.03
CA PRO A 94 0.67 -51.46 1.73
C PRO A 94 -0.85 -51.20 1.69
N VAL A 95 -1.47 -50.88 2.83
CA VAL A 95 -2.89 -50.52 2.95
C VAL A 95 -3.01 -49.16 3.62
N TYR A 96 -3.15 -48.12 2.80
CA TYR A 96 -3.41 -46.75 3.27
C TYR A 96 -4.82 -46.64 3.86
N ARG A 97 -4.93 -46.20 5.12
CA ARG A 97 -6.19 -46.14 5.88
C ARG A 97 -6.47 -44.74 6.43
N HIS A 98 -7.03 -43.90 5.57
CA HIS A 98 -7.41 -42.52 5.88
C HIS A 98 -8.51 -42.41 6.95
N SER A 99 -8.35 -41.47 7.88
CA SER A 99 -9.27 -41.12 8.97
C SER A 99 -9.54 -39.61 8.93
N SER A 100 -10.74 -39.19 8.52
CA SER A 100 -11.05 -37.77 8.37
C SER A 100 -11.58 -37.09 9.64
N LEU A 101 -11.42 -35.77 9.74
CA LEU A 101 -11.83 -34.93 10.88
C LEU A 101 -13.31 -35.12 11.25
N GLU A 102 -14.18 -35.32 10.26
CA GLU A 102 -15.61 -35.54 10.48
C GLU A 102 -15.89 -36.88 11.20
N VAL A 103 -15.05 -37.91 10.99
CA VAL A 103 -15.17 -39.23 11.62
C VAL A 103 -14.64 -39.21 13.06
N ALA A 104 -13.59 -38.44 13.32
CA ALA A 104 -13.15 -38.16 14.68
C ALA A 104 -14.26 -37.44 15.46
N ARG A 105 -14.77 -36.33 14.92
CA ARG A 105 -15.85 -35.52 15.51
C ARG A 105 -17.19 -36.28 15.65
N SER A 106 -17.52 -37.25 14.81
CA SER A 106 -18.74 -38.05 14.97
C SER A 106 -18.62 -39.05 16.13
N HIS A 107 -17.51 -39.78 16.22
CA HIS A 107 -17.25 -40.68 17.35
C HIS A 107 -17.18 -39.94 18.69
N GLU A 108 -16.56 -38.76 18.69
CA GLU A 108 -16.48 -37.86 19.86
C GLU A 108 -17.87 -37.55 20.43
N ARG A 109 -18.82 -37.18 19.56
CA ARG A 109 -20.22 -36.90 19.94
C ARG A 109 -20.93 -38.14 20.48
N GLU A 110 -20.83 -39.27 19.77
CA GLU A 110 -21.43 -40.53 20.21
C GLU A 110 -20.92 -40.97 21.58
N TRP A 111 -19.62 -40.81 21.84
CA TRP A 111 -19.01 -41.14 23.13
C TRP A 111 -19.53 -40.25 24.26
N ARG A 112 -19.62 -38.92 24.05
CA ARG A 112 -20.22 -38.01 25.02
C ARG A 112 -21.69 -38.37 25.31
N THR A 113 -22.49 -38.67 24.28
CA THR A 113 -23.89 -39.10 24.46
C THR A 113 -24.01 -40.38 25.30
N ARG A 114 -23.12 -41.35 25.12
CA ARG A 114 -23.08 -42.57 25.95
C ARG A 114 -22.62 -42.29 27.38
N ARG A 115 -21.59 -41.44 27.58
CA ARG A 115 -21.12 -41.05 28.93
C ARG A 115 -22.21 -40.33 29.72
N SER A 116 -22.98 -39.44 29.09
CA SER A 116 -24.14 -38.77 29.73
C SER A 116 -25.29 -39.71 30.10
N GLN A 117 -25.30 -40.96 29.59
CA GLN A 117 -26.26 -42.01 29.97
C GLN A 117 -25.71 -42.94 31.07
N GLN A 118 -24.47 -42.73 31.53
CA GLN A 118 -23.79 -43.53 32.55
C GLN A 118 -23.34 -42.66 33.72
N LEU A 119 -24.31 -42.13 34.48
CA LEU A 119 -24.07 -41.42 35.74
C LEU A 119 -24.11 -42.40 36.95
N PRO A 120 -23.27 -42.23 37.98
CA PRO A 120 -23.22 -43.15 39.13
C PRO A 120 -24.45 -43.07 40.05
N GLU A 121 -24.89 -44.22 40.58
CA GLU A 121 -25.96 -44.31 41.58
C GLU A 121 -25.44 -44.06 43.01
N GLY A 122 -25.11 -42.81 43.36
CA GLY A 122 -24.61 -42.49 44.72
C GLY A 122 -24.57 -41.00 45.06
N PRO A 123 -25.44 -40.47 45.96
CA PRO A 123 -25.51 -39.03 46.23
C PRO A 123 -24.24 -38.42 46.85
N LEU A 124 -23.59 -39.12 47.78
CA LEU A 124 -22.48 -38.57 48.58
C LEU A 124 -21.14 -38.61 47.84
N GLU A 125 -20.87 -39.69 47.10
CA GLU A 125 -19.64 -39.82 46.30
C GLU A 125 -19.68 -38.86 45.10
N ALA A 126 -20.86 -38.65 44.50
CA ALA A 126 -21.06 -37.67 43.42
C ALA A 126 -20.78 -36.23 43.86
N GLU A 127 -21.17 -35.80 45.06
CA GLU A 127 -20.84 -34.45 45.55
C GLU A 127 -19.32 -34.26 45.78
N GLU A 128 -18.63 -35.25 46.33
CA GLU A 128 -17.20 -35.12 46.62
C GLU A 128 -16.33 -35.20 45.36
N GLU A 129 -16.68 -36.08 44.40
CA GLU A 129 -16.04 -36.12 43.08
C GLU A 129 -16.33 -34.85 42.27
N ALA A 130 -17.58 -34.37 42.23
CA ALA A 130 -17.92 -33.13 41.54
C ALA A 130 -17.15 -31.93 42.12
N ARG A 131 -17.00 -31.86 43.45
CA ARG A 131 -16.25 -30.78 44.11
C ARG A 131 -14.75 -30.82 43.81
N LYS A 132 -14.13 -32.01 43.83
CA LYS A 132 -12.71 -32.19 43.46
C LYS A 132 -12.48 -31.89 41.97
N GLY A 133 -13.36 -32.40 41.11
CA GLY A 133 -13.36 -32.14 39.68
C GLY A 133 -13.47 -30.65 39.36
N ASN A 134 -14.42 -29.93 39.96
CA ASN A 134 -14.61 -28.49 39.72
C ASN A 134 -13.37 -27.65 40.09
N VAL A 135 -12.71 -27.96 41.22
CA VAL A 135 -11.48 -27.24 41.64
C VAL A 135 -10.31 -27.55 40.70
N SER A 136 -10.13 -28.81 40.32
CA SER A 136 -9.09 -29.24 39.37
C SER A 136 -9.32 -28.65 37.96
N GLN A 137 -10.58 -28.54 37.51
CA GLN A 137 -10.95 -27.91 36.23
C GLN A 137 -10.63 -26.41 36.23
N LEU A 138 -10.99 -25.67 37.28
CA LEU A 138 -10.69 -24.24 37.38
C LEU A 138 -9.18 -23.96 37.36
N LEU A 139 -8.39 -24.80 38.03
CA LEU A 139 -6.93 -24.69 38.01
C LEU A 139 -6.34 -25.01 36.63
N THR A 140 -6.84 -26.07 35.97
CA THR A 140 -6.44 -26.46 34.61
C THR A 140 -6.83 -25.40 33.57
N GLN A 141 -7.99 -24.74 33.74
CA GLN A 141 -8.39 -23.57 32.94
C GLN A 141 -7.42 -22.40 33.14
N LEU A 142 -7.07 -22.06 34.39
CA LEU A 142 -6.12 -20.97 34.70
C LEU A 142 -4.76 -21.21 34.04
N TYR A 143 -4.23 -22.44 34.10
CA TYR A 143 -2.96 -22.78 33.44
C TYR A 143 -3.09 -22.68 31.91
N THR A 144 -4.12 -23.27 31.30
CA THR A 144 -4.35 -23.17 29.84
C THR A 144 -4.47 -21.72 29.36
N LEU A 145 -5.23 -20.87 30.08
CA LEU A 145 -5.35 -19.45 29.75
C LEU A 145 -4.01 -18.72 29.89
N SER A 146 -3.21 -19.03 30.91
CA SER A 146 -1.90 -18.41 31.12
C SER A 146 -0.89 -18.80 30.04
N TYR A 147 -0.89 -20.07 29.61
CA TYR A 147 -0.12 -20.53 28.45
C TYR A 147 -0.57 -19.84 27.16
N LEU A 148 -1.89 -19.73 26.89
CA LEU A 148 -2.41 -19.04 25.71
C LEU A 148 -2.01 -17.56 25.68
N VAL A 149 -2.11 -16.85 26.81
CA VAL A 149 -1.65 -15.46 26.93
C VAL A 149 -0.15 -15.37 26.59
N PHE A 150 0.72 -16.11 27.29
CA PHE A 150 2.17 -16.06 27.08
C PHE A 150 2.56 -16.39 25.62
N PHE A 151 2.02 -17.49 25.07
CA PHE A 151 2.38 -17.93 23.74
C PHE A 151 1.78 -17.08 22.62
N SER A 152 0.67 -16.38 22.85
CA SER A 152 0.17 -15.37 21.89
C SER A 152 1.11 -14.17 21.76
N LEU A 153 1.70 -13.70 22.88
CA LEU A 153 2.73 -12.66 22.87
C LEU A 153 3.96 -13.12 22.09
N MET A 154 4.47 -14.33 22.38
CA MET A 154 5.62 -14.90 21.68
C MET A 154 5.37 -15.15 20.19
N GLY A 155 4.18 -15.61 19.80
CA GLY A 155 3.80 -15.79 18.41
C GLY A 155 3.71 -14.46 17.66
N THR A 156 3.16 -13.42 18.30
CA THR A 156 3.10 -12.05 17.75
C THR A 156 4.49 -11.45 17.57
N LEU A 157 5.39 -11.60 18.56
CA LEU A 157 6.79 -11.20 18.44
C LEU A 157 7.50 -11.93 17.30
N ALA A 158 7.27 -13.24 17.14
CA ALA A 158 7.84 -14.02 16.05
C ALA A 158 7.31 -13.56 14.68
N ARG A 159 6.01 -13.26 14.56
CA ARG A 159 5.40 -12.72 13.34
C ARG A 159 5.99 -11.37 12.98
N LEU A 160 5.91 -10.38 13.88
CA LEU A 160 6.43 -9.02 13.66
C LEU A 160 7.94 -9.02 13.36
N GLY A 161 8.72 -9.78 14.13
CA GLY A 161 10.17 -9.89 13.92
C GLY A 161 10.53 -10.51 12.57
N LEU A 162 9.84 -11.58 12.15
CA LEU A 162 10.10 -12.24 10.87
C LEU A 162 9.61 -11.41 9.67
N THR A 163 8.47 -10.74 9.80
CA THR A 163 7.98 -9.74 8.84
C THR A 163 8.99 -8.61 8.64
N ALA A 164 9.58 -8.09 9.72
CA ALA A 164 10.61 -7.04 9.65
C ALA A 164 11.93 -7.55 9.05
N LEU A 165 12.38 -8.75 9.42
CA LEU A 165 13.63 -9.35 8.89
C LEU A 165 13.57 -9.70 7.40
N THR A 166 12.37 -9.92 6.85
CA THR A 166 12.17 -10.30 5.44
C THR A 166 11.75 -9.11 4.55
N HIS A 167 11.62 -7.92 5.14
CA HIS A 167 11.34 -6.67 4.43
C HIS A 167 12.65 -5.95 4.06
N TYR A 168 13.22 -6.33 2.91
CA TYR A 168 14.44 -5.75 2.35
C TYR A 168 14.31 -5.48 0.85
N VAL A 169 15.18 -4.62 0.31
CA VAL A 169 15.18 -4.23 -1.12
C VAL A 169 15.41 -5.44 -2.02
N ASP A 170 14.67 -5.53 -3.12
CA ASP A 170 14.68 -6.67 -4.05
C ASP A 170 14.33 -8.03 -3.39
N THR A 171 13.49 -8.02 -2.36
CA THR A 171 12.98 -9.26 -1.74
C THR A 171 12.21 -10.13 -2.76
N PRO A 172 12.53 -11.43 -2.93
CA PRO A 172 11.90 -12.29 -3.94
C PRO A 172 10.39 -12.52 -3.76
N VAL A 173 9.84 -12.23 -2.57
CA VAL A 173 8.41 -12.32 -2.27
C VAL A 173 8.00 -11.10 -1.46
N ILE A 174 7.26 -10.20 -2.11
CA ILE A 174 6.96 -8.86 -1.58
C ILE A 174 6.04 -8.91 -0.34
N PHE A 175 5.13 -9.89 -0.27
CA PHE A 175 4.23 -10.11 0.86
C PHE A 175 4.92 -10.92 1.98
N THR A 176 5.70 -10.24 2.81
CA THR A 176 6.56 -10.83 3.86
C THR A 176 5.82 -11.71 4.88
N THR A 177 4.52 -11.51 5.06
CA THR A 177 3.58 -12.36 5.84
C THR A 177 3.72 -13.86 5.54
N ILE A 178 4.13 -14.21 4.32
CA ILE A 178 4.34 -15.61 3.89
C ILE A 178 5.26 -16.41 4.81
N TRP A 179 6.32 -15.79 5.34
CA TRP A 179 7.32 -16.47 6.17
C TRP A 179 6.77 -16.84 7.55
N ALA A 180 5.93 -15.98 8.13
CA ALA A 180 5.25 -16.25 9.39
C ALA A 180 4.17 -17.33 9.22
N ASN A 181 3.43 -17.30 8.11
CA ASN A 181 2.43 -18.33 7.77
C ASN A 181 3.07 -19.71 7.50
N PHE A 182 4.22 -19.75 6.80
CA PHE A 182 5.03 -20.96 6.65
C PHE A 182 5.55 -21.48 8.00
N GLY A 183 6.21 -20.63 8.79
CA GLY A 183 6.81 -21.00 10.08
C GLY A 183 5.78 -21.52 11.10
N GLY A 184 4.65 -20.84 11.26
CA GLY A 184 3.59 -21.28 12.15
C GLY A 184 2.92 -22.58 11.71
N SER A 185 2.78 -22.81 10.40
CA SER A 185 2.25 -24.07 9.85
C SER A 185 3.22 -25.23 10.00
N LEU A 186 4.53 -24.99 9.84
CA LEU A 186 5.59 -25.99 10.09
C LEU A 186 5.58 -26.45 11.54
N ILE A 187 5.56 -25.51 12.50
CA ILE A 187 5.56 -25.83 13.92
C ILE A 187 4.24 -26.51 14.33
N MET A 188 3.10 -26.10 13.75
CA MET A 188 1.82 -26.81 13.93
C MET A 188 1.88 -28.26 13.45
N GLY A 189 2.46 -28.52 12.27
CA GLY A 189 2.59 -29.86 11.72
C GLY A 189 3.51 -30.76 12.54
N PHE A 190 4.63 -30.20 13.02
CA PHE A 190 5.55 -30.86 13.94
C PHE A 190 4.86 -31.21 15.27
N LEU A 191 4.17 -30.24 15.89
CA LEU A 191 3.45 -30.45 17.14
C LEU A 191 2.33 -31.48 16.98
N ALA A 192 1.58 -31.46 15.88
CA ALA A 192 0.52 -32.43 15.61
C ALA A 192 1.06 -33.87 15.56
N GLU A 193 2.19 -34.10 14.90
CA GLU A 193 2.76 -35.44 14.70
C GLU A 193 3.62 -35.95 15.87
N ASP A 194 4.31 -35.08 16.63
CA ASP A 194 5.28 -35.49 17.67
C ASP A 194 4.69 -36.47 18.70
N ARG A 195 5.54 -37.42 19.13
CA ARG A 195 5.21 -38.51 20.04
C ARG A 195 6.19 -38.66 21.21
N MET A 196 7.13 -37.73 21.38
CA MET A 196 8.21 -37.86 22.37
C MET A 196 8.34 -36.66 23.31
N LEU A 197 7.97 -35.44 22.90
CA LEU A 197 8.16 -34.24 23.73
C LEU A 197 7.40 -34.33 25.06
N PHE A 198 6.21 -34.93 25.06
CA PHE A 198 5.35 -35.05 26.25
C PHE A 198 5.35 -36.46 26.89
N ARG A 199 6.36 -37.31 26.61
CA ARG A 199 6.34 -38.76 26.92
C ARG A 199 5.94 -39.15 28.34
N HIS A 200 6.28 -38.34 29.34
CA HIS A 200 6.01 -38.64 30.74
C HIS A 200 4.73 -37.97 31.29
N GLU A 201 4.05 -37.13 30.50
CA GLU A 201 2.74 -36.55 30.84
C GLU A 201 1.58 -37.48 30.48
N TRP A 202 1.84 -38.54 29.71
CA TRP A 202 0.87 -39.58 29.41
C TRP A 202 0.79 -40.60 30.55
N GLY A 203 -0.29 -40.49 31.33
CA GLY A 203 -0.60 -41.42 32.41
C GLY A 203 -0.68 -42.87 31.94
N THR A 204 0.23 -43.69 32.49
CA THR A 204 0.35 -45.16 32.48
C THR A 204 1.41 -45.77 31.53
N PRO A 205 2.21 -46.77 32.01
CA PRO A 205 3.21 -47.49 31.21
C PRO A 205 2.62 -48.48 30.19
N THR A 206 1.32 -48.38 29.90
CA THR A 206 0.55 -49.34 29.09
C THR A 206 0.98 -49.33 27.62
N TYR A 207 1.41 -48.19 27.07
CA TYR A 207 1.90 -48.12 25.69
C TYR A 207 3.17 -48.93 25.50
N ASP A 208 4.23 -48.62 26.26
CA ASP A 208 5.51 -49.31 26.14
C ASP A 208 5.37 -50.80 26.50
N GLN A 209 4.43 -51.20 27.39
CA GLN A 209 4.11 -52.62 27.61
C GLN A 209 3.37 -53.29 26.44
N THR A 210 2.40 -52.63 25.79
CA THR A 210 1.73 -53.20 24.60
C THR A 210 2.64 -53.24 23.39
N LEU A 211 3.49 -52.23 23.20
CA LEU A 211 4.45 -52.12 22.11
C LEU A 211 5.66 -53.06 22.31
N ALA A 212 6.10 -53.26 23.56
CA ALA A 212 7.07 -54.33 23.90
C ALA A 212 6.45 -55.73 23.79
N ARG A 213 5.16 -55.92 24.11
CA ARG A 213 4.45 -57.19 23.82
C ARG A 213 4.32 -57.45 22.33
N ALA A 214 4.10 -56.42 21.52
CA ALA A 214 4.04 -56.54 20.05
C ALA A 214 5.41 -56.94 19.48
N LYS A 215 6.51 -56.31 19.93
CA LYS A 215 7.88 -56.71 19.56
C LYS A 215 8.26 -58.10 20.07
N GLY A 216 7.96 -58.40 21.34
CA GLY A 216 8.22 -59.73 21.90
C GLY A 216 7.48 -60.85 21.18
N ARG A 217 6.27 -60.58 20.66
CA ARG A 217 5.55 -61.52 19.78
C ARG A 217 6.10 -61.60 18.37
N SER A 218 6.58 -60.52 17.76
CA SER A 218 7.16 -60.60 16.40
C SER A 218 8.41 -61.49 16.34
N ASP A 219 9.09 -61.67 17.47
CA ASP A 219 10.27 -62.52 17.59
C ASP A 219 9.92 -64.01 17.87
N GLU A 220 8.65 -64.32 18.22
CA GLU A 220 8.16 -65.69 18.48
C GLU A 220 7.14 -66.21 17.44
N GLU A 221 6.25 -65.36 16.89
CA GLU A 221 5.14 -65.75 15.99
C GLU A 221 5.59 -65.97 14.53
N SER A 222 6.62 -66.81 14.33
CA SER A 222 6.90 -67.46 13.03
C SER A 222 6.01 -68.70 12.78
N ALA A 223 5.01 -68.95 13.63
CA ALA A 223 4.05 -70.05 13.48
C ALA A 223 2.64 -69.72 14.00
N SER A 224 1.63 -70.14 13.23
CA SER A 224 0.18 -70.06 13.49
C SER A 224 -0.50 -68.68 13.34
N THR A 225 -1.83 -68.68 13.24
CA THR A 225 -2.59 -67.67 12.49
C THR A 225 -3.53 -66.85 13.37
N ALA A 226 -3.05 -65.73 13.93
CA ALA A 226 -3.82 -64.90 14.89
C ALA A 226 -3.80 -63.37 14.63
N GLY A 227 -3.29 -62.92 13.48
CA GLY A 227 -2.94 -61.51 13.20
C GLY A 227 -4.05 -60.45 13.13
N SER A 228 -5.25 -60.70 13.66
CA SER A 228 -6.37 -59.74 13.66
C SER A 228 -6.48 -58.92 14.95
N ALA A 229 -6.27 -59.52 16.12
CA ALA A 229 -6.54 -58.86 17.41
C ALA A 229 -5.47 -57.83 17.81
N SER A 230 -4.18 -58.17 17.66
CA SER A 230 -3.06 -57.32 18.06
C SER A 230 -3.00 -55.97 17.31
N GLY A 231 -3.38 -55.97 16.03
CA GLY A 231 -3.49 -54.74 15.24
C GLY A 231 -4.64 -53.83 15.67
N ILE A 232 -5.70 -54.39 16.27
CA ILE A 232 -6.83 -53.63 16.81
C ILE A 232 -6.43 -53.02 18.16
N ASP A 233 -5.80 -53.78 19.06
CA ASP A 233 -5.29 -53.27 20.35
C ASP A 233 -4.26 -52.14 20.14
N LEU A 234 -3.30 -52.31 19.21
CA LEU A 234 -2.30 -51.27 18.95
C LEU A 234 -2.92 -50.00 18.33
N ALA A 235 -3.98 -50.13 17.52
CA ALA A 235 -4.71 -49.00 16.97
C ALA A 235 -5.60 -48.30 18.04
N ALA A 236 -6.21 -49.07 18.95
CA ALA A 236 -6.96 -48.54 20.08
C ALA A 236 -6.05 -47.77 21.04
N ALA A 237 -4.92 -48.36 21.44
CA ALA A 237 -3.91 -47.70 22.26
C ALA A 237 -3.42 -46.40 21.61
N LYS A 238 -3.02 -46.41 20.31
CA LYS A 238 -2.65 -45.19 19.59
C LYS A 238 -3.74 -44.11 19.61
N LYS A 239 -5.02 -44.50 19.50
CA LYS A 239 -6.16 -43.58 19.58
C LYS A 239 -6.32 -42.98 20.98
N GLU A 240 -6.08 -43.75 22.04
CA GLU A 240 -6.08 -43.28 23.43
C GLU A 240 -4.88 -42.38 23.74
N HIS A 241 -3.67 -42.68 23.23
CA HIS A 241 -2.52 -41.77 23.38
C HIS A 241 -2.71 -40.44 22.63
N LEU A 242 -3.31 -40.48 21.44
CA LEU A 242 -3.75 -39.27 20.76
C LEU A 242 -4.81 -38.51 21.57
N ALA A 243 -5.72 -39.18 22.29
CA ALA A 243 -6.68 -38.51 23.18
C ALA A 243 -5.99 -37.83 24.38
N THR A 244 -5.05 -38.49 25.06
CA THR A 244 -4.37 -37.92 26.23
C THR A 244 -3.34 -36.84 25.87
N LYS A 245 -2.82 -36.80 24.64
CA LYS A 245 -2.05 -35.66 24.11
C LYS A 245 -2.88 -34.37 24.04
N LYS A 246 -4.20 -34.48 23.82
CA LYS A 246 -5.13 -33.34 23.68
C LYS A 246 -5.47 -32.68 25.03
N THR A 247 -5.09 -33.30 26.15
CA THR A 247 -5.44 -32.85 27.51
C THR A 247 -4.31 -32.10 28.23
N ILE A 248 -3.36 -31.50 27.48
CA ILE A 248 -2.16 -30.86 28.02
C ILE A 248 -2.23 -29.32 27.83
N PRO A 249 -2.24 -28.51 28.90
CA PRO A 249 -2.27 -27.04 28.81
C PRO A 249 -1.12 -26.43 27.99
N LEU A 250 0.09 -26.97 28.13
CA LEU A 250 1.28 -26.55 27.37
C LEU A 250 1.15 -26.82 25.86
N TYR A 251 0.52 -27.94 25.46
CA TYR A 251 0.26 -28.24 24.04
C TYR A 251 -0.74 -27.24 23.44
N ILE A 252 -1.82 -26.93 24.17
CA ILE A 252 -2.80 -25.91 23.76
C ILE A 252 -2.14 -24.53 23.64
N GLY A 253 -1.23 -24.20 24.57
CA GLY A 253 -0.40 -23.00 24.49
C GLY A 253 0.46 -22.93 23.23
N LEU A 254 1.14 -24.02 22.87
CA LEU A 254 2.04 -24.07 21.70
C LEU A 254 1.27 -24.12 20.37
N ALA A 255 0.25 -24.96 20.25
CA ALA A 255 -0.53 -25.09 19.01
C ALA A 255 -1.50 -23.90 18.84
N THR A 256 -2.52 -23.79 19.70
CA THR A 256 -3.54 -22.74 19.58
C THR A 256 -3.01 -21.35 19.92
N GLY A 257 -2.10 -21.23 20.90
CA GLY A 257 -1.50 -19.95 21.29
C GLY A 257 -0.43 -19.47 20.31
N PHE A 258 0.74 -20.14 20.29
CA PHE A 258 1.90 -19.70 19.51
C PHE A 258 1.68 -19.88 18.00
N CYS A 259 1.42 -21.10 17.52
CA CYS A 259 1.29 -21.35 16.09
C CYS A 259 0.08 -20.61 15.50
N GLY A 260 -1.01 -20.46 16.27
CA GLY A 260 -2.13 -19.59 15.90
C GLY A 260 -1.68 -18.15 15.65
N SER A 261 -1.13 -17.49 16.68
CA SER A 261 -0.78 -16.06 16.68
C SER A 261 0.46 -15.69 15.84
N PHE A 262 1.33 -16.67 15.55
CA PHE A 262 2.46 -16.54 14.64
C PHE A 262 2.00 -16.52 13.17
N THR A 263 0.90 -17.19 12.84
CA THR A 263 0.24 -17.00 11.54
C THR A 263 -0.73 -15.81 11.56
N SER A 264 -1.18 -15.35 10.39
CA SER A 264 -2.31 -14.43 10.27
C SER A 264 -3.05 -14.64 8.94
N PHE A 265 -4.36 -14.85 9.01
CA PHE A 265 -5.22 -15.00 7.82
C PHE A 265 -5.81 -13.66 7.39
N SER A 266 -6.15 -12.75 8.32
CA SER A 266 -6.62 -11.40 7.97
C SER A 266 -5.55 -10.60 7.21
N THR A 267 -4.29 -10.69 7.65
CA THR A 267 -3.15 -10.05 6.95
C THR A 267 -2.96 -10.66 5.57
N PHE A 268 -3.05 -11.99 5.43
CA PHE A 268 -3.03 -12.66 4.12
C PHE A 268 -4.14 -12.14 3.18
N ILE A 269 -5.38 -12.00 3.65
CA ILE A 269 -6.48 -11.47 2.82
C ILE A 269 -6.29 -9.99 2.48
N ARG A 270 -5.71 -9.17 3.37
CA ARG A 270 -5.30 -7.79 3.04
C ARG A 270 -4.27 -7.80 1.91
N ASP A 271 -3.25 -8.64 2.02
CA ASP A 271 -2.18 -8.73 1.02
C ASP A 271 -2.73 -9.23 -0.34
N VAL A 272 -3.77 -10.09 -0.34
CA VAL A 272 -4.53 -10.47 -1.56
C VAL A 272 -5.34 -9.30 -2.14
N PHE A 273 -5.96 -8.45 -1.30
CA PHE A 273 -6.65 -7.24 -1.74
C PHE A 273 -5.69 -6.23 -2.38
N LEU A 274 -4.58 -5.90 -1.70
CA LEU A 274 -3.56 -4.97 -2.19
C LEU A 274 -2.92 -5.46 -3.51
N ALA A 275 -2.81 -6.78 -3.70
CA ALA A 275 -2.39 -7.38 -4.96
C ALA A 275 -3.40 -7.16 -6.10
N MET A 276 -4.71 -7.19 -5.81
CA MET A 276 -5.76 -6.89 -6.78
C MET A 276 -5.86 -5.39 -7.10
N SER A 277 -5.73 -4.51 -6.11
CA SER A 277 -5.88 -3.06 -6.28
C SER A 277 -4.63 -2.36 -6.86
N ASN A 278 -3.50 -3.08 -6.95
CA ASN A 278 -2.17 -2.55 -7.32
C ASN A 278 -1.55 -1.62 -6.27
N ASP A 279 -1.76 -1.88 -4.98
CA ASP A 279 -1.23 -1.06 -3.88
C ASP A 279 -0.09 -1.74 -3.08
N ILE A 280 0.38 -2.92 -3.52
CA ILE A 280 1.63 -3.50 -2.98
C ILE A 280 2.84 -2.74 -3.54
N VAL A 281 3.41 -1.85 -2.73
CA VAL A 281 4.70 -1.21 -2.99
C VAL A 281 5.84 -2.19 -2.69
N ALA A 282 6.83 -2.28 -3.58
CA ALA A 282 8.01 -3.12 -3.40
C ALA A 282 9.11 -2.34 -2.64
N PRO A 283 9.80 -2.92 -1.64
CA PRO A 283 10.86 -2.22 -0.92
C PRO A 283 11.97 -1.73 -1.87
N GLY A 284 12.22 -0.42 -1.87
CA GLY A 284 13.19 0.24 -2.74
C GLY A 284 12.61 0.93 -3.98
N PHE A 285 11.38 0.60 -4.40
CA PHE A 285 10.71 1.20 -5.56
C PHE A 285 9.75 2.33 -5.16
N GLY A 286 10.31 3.44 -4.67
CA GLY A 286 9.56 4.68 -4.41
C GLY A 286 8.47 4.56 -3.34
N THR A 287 7.44 5.41 -3.45
CA THR A 287 6.23 5.41 -2.60
C THR A 287 4.99 4.89 -3.32
N GLU A 288 5.08 4.62 -4.62
CA GLU A 288 3.95 4.28 -5.49
C GLU A 288 4.24 3.00 -6.28
N ALA A 289 3.25 2.12 -6.36
CA ALA A 289 3.37 0.90 -7.16
C ALA A 289 3.25 1.22 -8.66
N GLN A 290 4.14 0.65 -9.47
CA GLN A 290 4.11 0.85 -10.92
C GLN A 290 2.75 0.46 -11.52
N SER A 291 2.22 1.31 -12.39
CA SER A 291 0.93 1.10 -13.07
C SER A 291 0.94 -0.22 -13.87
N ARG A 292 0.05 -1.16 -13.52
CA ARG A 292 -0.19 -2.40 -14.27
C ARG A 292 -1.65 -2.53 -14.68
N ASN A 293 -1.89 -3.18 -15.82
CA ASN A 293 -3.25 -3.47 -16.27
C ASN A 293 -3.97 -4.47 -15.33
N GLY A 294 -5.30 -4.47 -15.35
CA GLY A 294 -6.11 -5.32 -14.48
C GLY A 294 -5.87 -6.83 -14.62
N GLY A 295 -5.40 -7.29 -15.79
CA GLY A 295 -5.01 -8.69 -16.00
C GLY A 295 -3.79 -9.08 -15.15
N TYR A 296 -2.77 -8.21 -15.08
CA TYR A 296 -1.61 -8.44 -14.22
C TYR A 296 -1.96 -8.33 -12.73
N SER A 297 -2.87 -7.43 -12.33
CA SER A 297 -3.35 -7.40 -10.94
C SER A 297 -4.15 -8.65 -10.55
N PHE A 298 -4.99 -9.20 -11.44
CA PHE A 298 -5.66 -10.48 -11.21
C PHE A 298 -4.66 -11.64 -11.07
N MET A 299 -3.61 -11.67 -11.90
CA MET A 299 -2.53 -12.66 -11.78
C MET A 299 -1.73 -12.49 -10.47
N ALA A 300 -1.48 -11.25 -10.02
CA ALA A 300 -0.84 -10.99 -8.74
C ALA A 300 -1.70 -11.48 -7.55
N MET A 301 -3.01 -11.18 -7.56
CA MET A 301 -3.97 -11.67 -6.57
C MET A 301 -3.96 -13.22 -6.49
N LEU A 302 -4.01 -13.91 -7.64
CA LEU A 302 -3.90 -15.38 -7.68
C LEU A 302 -2.54 -15.87 -7.18
N ALA A 303 -1.44 -15.19 -7.49
CA ALA A 303 -0.09 -15.57 -7.05
C ALA A 303 0.05 -15.52 -5.52
N VAL A 304 -0.54 -14.52 -4.84
CA VAL A 304 -0.57 -14.47 -3.36
C VAL A 304 -1.38 -15.63 -2.78
N ILE A 305 -2.57 -15.91 -3.33
CA ILE A 305 -3.43 -17.03 -2.88
C ILE A 305 -2.72 -18.38 -3.05
N ILE A 306 -2.23 -18.68 -4.25
CA ILE A 306 -1.62 -19.98 -4.58
C ILE A 306 -0.35 -20.20 -3.75
N THR A 307 0.51 -19.18 -3.65
CA THR A 307 1.76 -19.26 -2.88
C THR A 307 1.48 -19.46 -1.39
N THR A 308 0.57 -18.70 -0.80
CA THR A 308 0.29 -18.78 0.65
C THR A 308 -0.35 -20.11 1.03
N VAL A 309 -1.34 -20.57 0.27
CA VAL A 309 -2.02 -21.86 0.54
C VAL A 309 -1.06 -23.03 0.29
N GLY A 310 -0.34 -23.02 -0.84
CA GLY A 310 0.59 -24.08 -1.21
C GLY A 310 1.76 -24.23 -0.22
N LEU A 311 2.44 -23.14 0.12
CA LEU A 311 3.56 -23.16 1.05
C LEU A 311 3.12 -23.50 2.49
N SER A 312 1.96 -23.06 2.94
CA SER A 312 1.47 -23.37 4.29
C SER A 312 1.06 -24.86 4.45
N LEU A 313 0.46 -25.46 3.42
CA LEU A 313 0.18 -26.90 3.40
C LEU A 313 1.48 -27.73 3.30
N ALA A 314 2.43 -27.32 2.44
CA ALA A 314 3.73 -27.97 2.35
C ALA A 314 4.51 -27.90 3.67
N ALA A 315 4.46 -26.76 4.36
CA ALA A 315 5.04 -26.55 5.68
C ALA A 315 4.46 -27.51 6.73
N LEU A 316 3.13 -27.65 6.78
CA LEU A 316 2.44 -28.57 7.71
C LEU A 316 2.93 -30.01 7.54
N VAL A 317 2.99 -30.51 6.30
CA VAL A 317 3.44 -31.88 6.00
C VAL A 317 4.95 -32.03 6.28
N PHE A 318 5.76 -31.03 5.93
CA PHE A 318 7.19 -31.03 6.23
C PHE A 318 7.49 -31.03 7.74
N GLY A 319 6.73 -30.27 8.54
CA GLY A 319 6.82 -30.27 9.99
C GLY A 319 6.54 -31.64 10.60
N ALA A 320 5.51 -32.33 10.10
CA ALA A 320 5.17 -33.69 10.52
C ALA A 320 6.29 -34.70 10.15
N HIS A 321 6.84 -34.63 8.93
CA HIS A 321 8.02 -35.42 8.56
C HIS A 321 9.25 -35.11 9.44
N PHE A 322 9.45 -33.84 9.83
CA PHE A 322 10.54 -33.43 10.70
C PHE A 322 10.39 -34.01 12.13
N ALA A 323 9.17 -34.07 12.67
CA ALA A 323 8.89 -34.74 13.95
C ALA A 323 9.23 -36.24 13.90
N ILE A 324 8.82 -36.94 12.83
CA ILE A 324 9.16 -38.36 12.62
C ILE A 324 10.69 -38.56 12.52
N ALA A 325 11.38 -37.69 11.78
CA ALA A 325 12.84 -37.77 11.64
C ALA A 325 13.61 -37.48 12.95
N THR A 326 13.04 -36.67 13.85
CA THR A 326 13.67 -36.24 15.11
C THR A 326 13.23 -37.04 16.34
N GLU A 327 12.30 -37.99 16.20
CA GLU A 327 11.75 -38.86 17.25
C GLU A 327 12.83 -39.52 18.15
N ARG A 328 14.02 -39.80 17.61
CA ARG A 328 15.13 -40.43 18.35
C ARG A 328 16.03 -39.46 19.13
N ILE A 329 15.89 -38.15 18.91
CA ILE A 329 16.80 -37.11 19.41
C ILE A 329 16.14 -36.25 20.48
N ILE A 330 14.82 -36.03 20.40
CA ILE A 330 14.08 -35.15 21.30
C ILE A 330 13.94 -35.78 22.70
N PRO A 331 14.44 -35.12 23.77
CA PRO A 331 14.20 -35.55 25.14
C PRO A 331 12.77 -35.18 25.58
N SER A 332 12.13 -36.08 26.33
CA SER A 332 10.78 -35.86 26.85
C SER A 332 10.74 -34.98 28.11
N ILE A 333 9.76 -34.09 28.20
CA ILE A 333 9.47 -33.28 29.38
C ILE A 333 8.85 -34.16 30.49
N PRO A 334 9.37 -34.11 31.74
CA PRO A 334 8.78 -34.83 32.87
C PRO A 334 7.56 -34.12 33.47
N PHE A 335 6.40 -34.79 33.51
CA PHE A 335 5.15 -34.33 34.15
C PHE A 335 5.28 -33.63 35.53
N PRO A 336 6.05 -34.14 36.51
CA PRO A 336 6.19 -33.45 37.79
C PRO A 336 6.98 -32.14 37.70
N ILE A 337 7.73 -31.89 36.62
CA ILE A 337 8.35 -30.59 36.35
C ILE A 337 7.31 -29.66 35.73
N THR A 338 6.51 -30.12 34.76
CA THR A 338 5.42 -29.32 34.17
C THR A 338 4.44 -28.84 35.23
N ARG A 339 3.79 -29.77 35.95
CA ARG A 339 2.71 -29.43 36.89
C ARG A 339 3.17 -28.71 38.17
N ARG A 340 4.46 -28.78 38.55
CA ARG A 340 4.99 -28.11 39.76
C ARG A 340 5.87 -26.89 39.50
N VAL A 341 6.44 -26.76 38.30
CA VAL A 341 7.39 -25.70 37.97
C VAL A 341 6.88 -24.88 36.79
N LEU A 342 6.56 -25.51 35.65
CA LEU A 342 6.12 -24.77 34.46
C LEU A 342 4.74 -24.15 34.67
N ASP A 343 3.74 -24.90 35.13
CA ASP A 343 2.37 -24.40 35.29
C ASP A 343 2.28 -23.14 36.20
N PRO A 344 2.86 -23.11 37.42
CA PRO A 344 2.90 -21.88 38.22
C PRO A 344 3.77 -20.77 37.59
N LEU A 345 4.88 -21.12 36.93
CA LEU A 345 5.76 -20.15 36.28
C LEU A 345 5.06 -19.46 35.11
N PHE A 346 4.29 -20.18 34.29
CA PHE A 346 3.56 -19.62 33.15
C PHE A 346 2.35 -18.78 33.58
N VAL A 347 1.78 -18.99 34.78
CA VAL A 347 0.86 -18.00 35.38
C VAL A 347 1.60 -16.68 35.62
N LEU A 348 2.78 -16.70 36.25
CA LEU A 348 3.55 -15.49 36.51
C LEU A 348 4.06 -14.83 35.21
N LEU A 349 4.54 -15.62 34.24
CA LEU A 349 5.05 -15.11 32.96
C LEU A 349 3.93 -14.60 32.05
N GLY A 350 2.83 -15.33 31.87
CA GLY A 350 1.74 -14.93 30.97
C GLY A 350 1.10 -13.61 31.40
N TRP A 351 0.59 -13.57 32.62
CA TRP A 351 -0.05 -12.36 33.15
C TRP A 351 0.96 -11.24 33.44
N GLY A 352 2.19 -11.57 33.86
CA GLY A 352 3.25 -10.60 34.10
C GLY A 352 3.77 -9.95 32.82
N CYS A 353 4.00 -10.70 31.74
CA CYS A 353 4.40 -10.15 30.44
C CYS A 353 3.27 -9.34 29.79
N TRP A 354 2.00 -9.75 29.94
CA TRP A 354 0.88 -8.96 29.41
C TRP A 354 0.71 -7.63 30.16
N LEU A 355 0.81 -7.64 31.50
CA LEU A 355 0.87 -6.40 32.30
C LEU A 355 2.10 -5.55 31.92
N GLY A 356 3.25 -6.18 31.66
CA GLY A 356 4.45 -5.52 31.15
C GLY A 356 4.22 -4.81 29.81
N ALA A 357 3.51 -5.45 28.86
CA ALA A 357 3.15 -4.85 27.58
C ALA A 357 2.22 -3.63 27.75
N VAL A 358 1.26 -3.68 28.69
CA VAL A 358 0.41 -2.52 29.05
C VAL A 358 1.26 -1.39 29.61
N LEU A 359 2.15 -1.67 30.58
CA LEU A 359 3.04 -0.67 31.18
C LEU A 359 4.00 -0.06 30.15
N MET A 360 4.56 -0.85 29.22
CA MET A 360 5.41 -0.36 28.12
C MET A 360 4.62 0.38 27.01
N SER A 361 3.29 0.25 26.96
CA SER A 361 2.46 1.05 26.05
C SER A 361 2.17 2.43 26.64
N ILE A 362 1.97 2.50 27.96
CA ILE A 362 1.83 3.76 28.71
C ILE A 362 3.17 4.51 28.74
N PHE A 363 4.23 3.83 29.19
CA PHE A 363 5.58 4.34 29.38
C PHE A 363 6.59 3.68 28.40
N PRO A 364 6.53 3.97 27.09
CA PRO A 364 7.46 3.39 26.13
C PRO A 364 8.87 3.95 26.29
N PRO A 365 9.92 3.16 26.01
CA PRO A 365 11.30 3.66 25.99
C PRO A 365 11.57 4.62 24.82
N HIS A 366 10.74 4.58 23.77
CA HIS A 366 10.74 5.52 22.65
C HIS A 366 9.38 5.43 21.93
N ASP A 367 8.78 6.55 21.51
CA ASP A 367 7.37 6.58 21.05
C ASP A 367 7.08 5.71 19.82
N GLN A 368 8.09 5.36 19.02
CA GLN A 368 7.94 4.44 17.89
C GLN A 368 7.52 3.02 18.31
N TRP A 369 7.83 2.57 19.53
CA TRP A 369 7.52 1.21 19.99
C TRP A 369 6.02 0.97 20.18
N ARG A 370 5.22 2.04 20.40
CA ARG A 370 3.76 1.94 20.57
C ARG A 370 3.08 1.26 19.38
N GLY A 371 3.22 1.83 18.19
CA GLY A 371 2.68 1.24 16.95
C GLY A 371 3.43 -0.04 16.54
N LYS A 372 4.77 -0.01 16.55
CA LYS A 372 5.61 -1.12 16.03
C LYS A 372 5.50 -2.44 16.80
N ALA A 373 5.13 -2.42 18.09
CA ALA A 373 5.05 -3.65 18.88
C ALA A 373 4.13 -3.57 20.11
N THR A 374 4.22 -2.55 20.96
CA THR A 374 3.68 -2.67 22.33
C THR A 374 2.15 -2.69 22.37
N PHE A 375 1.45 -1.92 21.52
CA PHE A 375 0.00 -2.07 21.40
C PHE A 375 -0.40 -3.43 20.80
N ALA A 376 0.32 -3.95 19.80
CA ALA A 376 0.07 -5.28 19.26
C ALA A 376 0.19 -6.37 20.35
N LEU A 377 1.14 -6.24 21.27
CA LEU A 377 1.28 -7.14 22.43
C LEU A 377 0.18 -6.96 23.48
N VAL A 378 -0.36 -5.76 23.67
CA VAL A 378 -1.53 -5.55 24.54
C VAL A 378 -2.77 -6.24 23.96
N PHE A 379 -2.96 -6.19 22.64
CA PHE A 379 -4.15 -6.71 21.96
C PHE A 379 -4.07 -8.19 21.56
N ALA A 380 -2.87 -8.76 21.38
CA ALA A 380 -2.66 -10.15 20.95
C ALA A 380 -3.36 -11.21 21.84
N PRO A 381 -3.26 -11.15 23.19
CA PRO A 381 -3.97 -12.11 24.05
C PRO A 381 -5.50 -12.05 23.91
N LEU A 382 -6.07 -10.87 23.66
CA LEU A 382 -7.51 -10.72 23.46
C LEU A 382 -7.97 -11.40 22.17
N GLY A 383 -7.21 -11.27 21.09
CA GLY A 383 -7.47 -11.97 19.82
C GLY A 383 -7.35 -13.49 19.96
N CYS A 384 -6.26 -13.95 20.58
CA CYS A 384 -6.02 -15.38 20.83
C CYS A 384 -7.12 -16.03 21.68
N LEU A 385 -7.53 -15.37 22.78
CA LEU A 385 -8.61 -15.86 23.63
C LEU A 385 -9.97 -15.85 22.93
N ALA A 386 -10.27 -14.81 22.14
CA ALA A 386 -11.49 -14.77 21.34
C ALA A 386 -11.56 -15.92 20.32
N ARG A 387 -10.46 -16.22 19.60
CA ARG A 387 -10.36 -17.38 18.71
C ARG A 387 -10.54 -18.70 19.44
N PHE A 388 -9.88 -18.88 20.59
CA PHE A 388 -9.98 -20.08 21.43
C PHE A 388 -11.43 -20.36 21.85
N TYR A 389 -12.16 -19.34 22.33
CA TYR A 389 -13.57 -19.49 22.66
C TYR A 389 -14.47 -19.72 21.44
N LEU A 390 -14.23 -19.03 20.32
CA LEU A 390 -14.98 -19.25 19.07
C LEU A 390 -14.84 -20.70 18.57
N ALA A 391 -13.61 -21.24 18.55
CA ALA A 391 -13.37 -22.64 18.21
C ALA A 391 -14.11 -23.58 19.18
N ILE A 392 -13.93 -23.40 20.50
CA ILE A 392 -14.60 -24.20 21.54
C ILE A 392 -16.14 -24.24 21.36
N TYR A 393 -16.78 -23.09 21.09
CA TYR A 393 -18.24 -23.02 20.99
C TYR A 393 -18.81 -23.39 19.61
N LEU A 394 -18.05 -23.22 18.52
CA LEU A 394 -18.57 -23.30 17.15
C LEU A 394 -17.95 -24.40 16.27
N ASN A 395 -16.66 -24.74 16.39
CA ASN A 395 -16.05 -25.79 15.54
C ASN A 395 -16.75 -27.13 15.73
N GLY A 396 -17.06 -27.47 16.98
CA GLY A 396 -17.84 -28.66 17.34
C GLY A 396 -19.29 -28.70 16.82
N LYS A 397 -19.82 -27.65 16.16
CA LYS A 397 -21.22 -27.60 15.68
C LYS A 397 -21.45 -28.31 14.35
N ILE A 398 -20.58 -28.11 13.35
CA ILE A 398 -20.72 -28.72 12.01
C ILE A 398 -19.49 -29.59 11.74
N ALA A 399 -19.67 -30.91 11.72
CA ALA A 399 -18.53 -31.85 11.62
C ALA A 399 -17.67 -31.63 10.37
N ALA A 400 -18.30 -31.27 9.24
CA ALA A 400 -17.68 -31.01 7.95
C ALA A 400 -17.20 -29.56 7.71
N PHE A 401 -17.38 -28.64 8.67
CA PHE A 401 -17.06 -27.22 8.50
C PHE A 401 -16.68 -26.58 9.86
N PRO A 402 -15.40 -26.32 10.14
CA PRO A 402 -14.93 -25.60 11.33
C PRO A 402 -15.45 -24.16 11.41
N LEU A 403 -16.66 -24.01 11.97
CA LEU A 403 -17.42 -22.75 11.97
C LEU A 403 -16.80 -21.66 12.86
N GLY A 404 -16.10 -22.03 13.93
CA GLY A 404 -15.39 -21.11 14.81
C GLY A 404 -14.11 -20.55 14.18
N THR A 405 -13.29 -21.40 13.56
CA THR A 405 -12.10 -20.97 12.80
C THR A 405 -12.51 -20.10 11.60
N PHE A 406 -13.58 -20.47 10.90
CA PHE A 406 -14.19 -19.63 9.86
C PHE A 406 -14.66 -18.28 10.40
N ALA A 407 -15.48 -18.27 11.46
CA ALA A 407 -16.00 -17.03 12.04
C ALA A 407 -14.87 -16.12 12.56
N ALA A 408 -13.86 -16.69 13.21
CA ALA A 408 -12.70 -15.95 13.69
C ALA A 408 -11.91 -15.33 12.52
N ASN A 409 -11.66 -16.08 11.45
CA ASN A 409 -10.98 -15.58 10.25
C ASN A 409 -11.79 -14.48 9.53
N VAL A 410 -13.10 -14.64 9.34
CA VAL A 410 -13.95 -13.61 8.69
C VAL A 410 -14.07 -12.36 9.56
N ILE A 411 -14.34 -12.50 10.87
CA ILE A 411 -14.49 -11.35 11.79
C ILE A 411 -13.16 -10.60 11.93
N GLY A 412 -12.05 -11.31 12.12
CA GLY A 412 -10.73 -10.66 12.19
C GLY A 412 -10.29 -10.03 10.87
N THR A 413 -10.76 -10.52 9.73
CA THR A 413 -10.56 -9.84 8.44
C THR A 413 -11.38 -8.56 8.36
N ALA A 414 -12.65 -8.58 8.78
CA ALA A 414 -13.51 -7.40 8.82
C ALA A 414 -12.97 -6.30 9.75
N VAL A 415 -12.53 -6.68 10.96
CA VAL A 415 -11.96 -5.73 11.93
C VAL A 415 -10.62 -5.18 11.44
N LEU A 416 -9.78 -5.98 10.76
CA LEU A 416 -8.54 -5.49 10.15
C LEU A 416 -8.81 -4.49 9.02
N GLY A 417 -9.78 -4.78 8.13
CA GLY A 417 -10.17 -3.84 7.07
C GLY A 417 -10.69 -2.51 7.63
N MET A 418 -11.58 -2.56 8.64
CA MET A 418 -12.08 -1.33 9.28
C MET A 418 -10.98 -0.56 10.00
N ALA A 419 -10.05 -1.24 10.68
CA ALA A 419 -8.93 -0.58 11.35
C ALA A 419 -7.98 0.08 10.35
N TRP A 420 -7.69 -0.60 9.24
CA TRP A 420 -6.89 -0.09 8.13
C TRP A 420 -7.49 1.18 7.53
N ASP A 421 -8.79 1.16 7.17
CA ASP A 421 -9.45 2.32 6.56
C ASP A 421 -9.47 3.52 7.51
N ILE A 422 -9.80 3.32 8.80
CA ILE A 422 -9.79 4.40 9.80
C ILE A 422 -8.36 4.94 10.01
N ALA A 423 -7.32 4.11 9.93
CA ALA A 423 -5.93 4.54 10.04
C ALA A 423 -5.46 5.36 8.81
N HIS A 424 -5.95 5.03 7.61
CA HIS A 424 -5.62 5.74 6.37
C HIS A 424 -6.40 7.04 6.18
N VAL A 425 -7.59 7.17 6.79
CA VAL A 425 -8.39 8.41 6.83
C VAL A 425 -7.85 9.44 7.86
N GLN A 426 -6.77 9.13 8.58
CA GLN A 426 -6.01 10.01 9.51
C GLN A 426 -6.81 10.81 10.56
N SER A 427 -8.10 10.52 10.77
CA SER A 427 -9.02 11.29 11.61
C SER A 427 -8.77 11.16 13.13
N GLY A 428 -7.56 10.79 13.54
CA GLY A 428 -7.10 10.71 14.92
C GLY A 428 -5.57 10.82 14.97
N GLY A 429 -5.05 11.78 15.75
CA GLY A 429 -3.62 12.04 15.83
C GLY A 429 -2.80 10.83 16.30
N ILE A 430 -1.54 10.76 15.86
CA ILE A 430 -0.51 9.69 16.01
C ILE A 430 -0.86 8.48 16.90
N ILE A 431 -1.20 8.69 18.19
CA ILE A 431 -1.54 7.62 19.13
C ILE A 431 -2.75 6.79 18.64
N GLY A 432 -3.73 7.41 17.98
CA GLY A 432 -4.87 6.72 17.36
C GLY A 432 -4.44 5.71 16.30
N CYS A 433 -3.63 6.15 15.33
CA CYS A 433 -3.08 5.26 14.30
C CYS A 433 -2.19 4.17 14.90
N GLN A 434 -1.41 4.47 15.95
CA GLN A 434 -0.63 3.45 16.68
C GLN A 434 -1.52 2.41 17.38
N VAL A 435 -2.67 2.81 17.93
CA VAL A 435 -3.65 1.88 18.52
C VAL A 435 -4.31 1.03 17.45
N LEU A 436 -4.69 1.61 16.30
CA LEU A 436 -5.28 0.88 15.17
C LEU A 436 -4.31 -0.16 14.59
N GLN A 437 -3.04 0.21 14.38
CA GLN A 437 -1.99 -0.75 14.03
C GLN A 437 -1.90 -1.89 15.07
N GLY A 438 -1.99 -1.58 16.36
CA GLY A 438 -2.04 -2.58 17.42
C GLY A 438 -3.28 -3.51 17.36
N VAL A 439 -4.41 -3.04 16.86
CA VAL A 439 -5.61 -3.86 16.61
C VAL A 439 -5.42 -4.74 15.37
N GLU A 440 -4.80 -4.25 14.30
CA GLU A 440 -4.48 -5.05 13.11
C GLU A 440 -3.46 -6.15 13.43
N ASP A 441 -2.25 -5.77 13.85
CA ASP A 441 -1.11 -6.66 14.06
C ASP A 441 -1.31 -7.55 15.29
N GLY A 442 -1.92 -7.01 16.34
CA GLY A 442 -2.21 -7.72 17.60
C GLY A 442 -3.52 -8.47 17.57
N PHE A 443 -4.65 -7.77 17.70
CA PHE A 443 -5.96 -8.41 17.87
C PHE A 443 -6.34 -9.28 16.66
N CYS A 444 -6.38 -8.70 15.46
CA CYS A 444 -6.81 -9.40 14.25
C CYS A 444 -5.80 -10.50 13.84
N GLY A 445 -4.51 -10.21 13.95
CA GLY A 445 -3.45 -11.18 13.72
C GLY A 445 -3.44 -12.38 14.68
N CYS A 446 -4.05 -12.28 15.86
CA CYS A 446 -4.18 -13.40 16.81
C CYS A 446 -5.57 -14.04 16.86
N LEU A 447 -6.60 -13.28 16.47
CA LEU A 447 -7.97 -13.75 16.27
C LEU A 447 -8.06 -14.63 15.01
N THR A 448 -7.33 -14.29 13.96
CA THR A 448 -7.26 -15.12 12.75
C THR A 448 -6.11 -16.14 12.82
N THR A 449 -6.12 -17.15 11.94
CA THR A 449 -5.07 -18.17 11.86
C THR A 449 -5.03 -18.83 10.48
N VAL A 450 -3.81 -19.08 9.99
CA VAL A 450 -3.56 -19.95 8.82
C VAL A 450 -3.17 -21.35 9.27
N SER A 451 -2.39 -21.50 10.35
CA SER A 451 -1.87 -22.80 10.82
C SER A 451 -2.98 -23.78 11.22
N THR A 452 -3.99 -23.34 11.97
CA THR A 452 -5.16 -24.17 12.31
C THR A 452 -5.98 -24.47 11.04
N TRP A 453 -6.18 -23.47 10.18
CA TRP A 453 -6.96 -23.60 8.95
C TRP A 453 -6.35 -24.60 7.94
N VAL A 454 -5.02 -24.63 7.77
CA VAL A 454 -4.39 -25.66 6.90
C VAL A 454 -4.38 -27.05 7.53
N ALA A 455 -4.34 -27.17 8.86
CA ALA A 455 -4.51 -28.45 9.55
C ALA A 455 -5.94 -29.01 9.38
N GLU A 456 -6.95 -28.15 9.42
CA GLU A 456 -8.34 -28.50 9.09
C GLU A 456 -8.49 -28.91 7.62
N LEU A 457 -7.87 -28.18 6.68
CA LEU A 457 -7.88 -28.54 5.25
C LEU A 457 -7.22 -29.89 4.95
N ASN A 458 -6.13 -30.22 5.63
CA ASN A 458 -5.43 -31.50 5.46
C ASN A 458 -6.22 -32.69 6.07
N SER A 459 -7.13 -32.43 7.02
CA SER A 459 -7.85 -33.48 7.77
C SER A 459 -9.32 -33.67 7.38
N LEU A 460 -9.98 -32.67 6.80
CA LEU A 460 -11.33 -32.79 6.24
C LEU A 460 -11.34 -33.68 4.99
N ARG A 461 -12.48 -34.34 4.69
CA ARG A 461 -12.64 -35.07 3.42
C ARG A 461 -12.49 -34.10 2.25
N ARG A 462 -11.75 -34.50 1.21
CA ARG A 462 -11.42 -33.69 0.00
C ARG A 462 -12.51 -32.69 -0.43
N ARG A 463 -13.77 -33.13 -0.64
CA ARG A 463 -14.88 -32.24 -1.02
C ARG A 463 -15.15 -31.15 0.02
N ASN A 464 -15.18 -31.51 1.30
CA ASN A 464 -15.42 -30.60 2.41
C ASN A 464 -14.23 -29.66 2.61
N ALA A 465 -12.99 -30.17 2.49
CA ALA A 465 -11.78 -29.36 2.50
C ALA A 465 -11.78 -28.27 1.41
N TYR A 466 -12.04 -28.63 0.14
CA TYR A 466 -12.10 -27.65 -0.94
C TYR A 466 -13.22 -26.62 -0.76
N VAL A 467 -14.42 -27.04 -0.34
CA VAL A 467 -15.53 -26.11 -0.06
C VAL A 467 -15.18 -25.20 1.10
N TYR A 468 -14.68 -25.74 2.21
CA TYR A 468 -14.26 -24.97 3.38
C TYR A 468 -13.20 -23.94 3.04
N GLY A 469 -12.10 -24.34 2.40
CA GLY A 469 -11.01 -23.46 2.03
C GLY A 469 -11.42 -22.36 1.06
N ALA A 470 -12.16 -22.71 0.00
CA ALA A 470 -12.67 -21.74 -0.96
C ALA A 470 -13.65 -20.75 -0.30
N THR A 471 -14.56 -21.21 0.57
CA THR A 471 -15.49 -20.33 1.29
C THR A 471 -14.75 -19.41 2.26
N SER A 472 -13.75 -19.89 3.02
CA SER A 472 -12.94 -19.04 3.92
C SER A 472 -12.23 -17.92 3.17
N ILE A 473 -11.63 -18.21 2.01
CA ILE A 473 -10.98 -17.18 1.19
C ILE A 473 -12.02 -16.23 0.58
N VAL A 474 -12.99 -16.75 -0.17
CA VAL A 474 -13.93 -15.93 -0.96
C VAL A 474 -14.80 -15.03 -0.06
N VAL A 475 -15.28 -15.52 1.08
CA VAL A 475 -16.08 -14.69 2.00
C VAL A 475 -15.23 -13.61 2.66
N SER A 476 -14.05 -13.96 3.17
CA SER A 476 -13.16 -12.97 3.82
C SER A 476 -12.68 -11.92 2.83
N PHE A 477 -12.37 -12.32 1.59
CA PHE A 477 -11.97 -11.42 0.51
C PHE A 477 -13.11 -10.51 0.05
N ALA A 478 -14.34 -11.04 -0.12
CA ALA A 478 -15.51 -10.23 -0.43
C ALA A 478 -15.82 -9.21 0.68
N VAL A 479 -15.67 -9.60 1.95
CA VAL A 479 -15.78 -8.69 3.10
C VAL A 479 -14.69 -7.61 3.05
N MET A 480 -13.44 -7.96 2.73
CA MET A 480 -12.36 -6.99 2.59
C MET A 480 -12.60 -6.00 1.45
N VAL A 481 -13.09 -6.48 0.31
CA VAL A 481 -13.48 -5.65 -0.85
C VAL A 481 -14.65 -4.73 -0.54
N LEU A 482 -15.62 -5.16 0.27
CA LEU A 482 -16.75 -4.31 0.70
C LEU A 482 -16.35 -3.21 1.69
N ILE A 483 -15.20 -3.36 2.37
CA ILE A 483 -14.67 -2.40 3.34
C ILE A 483 -13.63 -1.52 2.63
N MET A 484 -12.40 -2.03 2.46
CA MET A 484 -11.27 -1.29 1.86
C MET A 484 -11.53 -0.88 0.41
N GLY A 485 -12.27 -1.68 -0.36
CA GLY A 485 -12.64 -1.34 -1.74
C GLY A 485 -13.67 -0.21 -1.81
N GLY A 486 -14.42 0.03 -0.74
CA GLY A 486 -15.25 1.23 -0.58
C GLY A 486 -14.35 2.47 -0.64
N LEU A 487 -13.45 2.62 0.35
CA LEU A 487 -12.48 3.72 0.41
C LEU A 487 -11.70 3.85 -0.91
N ARG A 488 -10.98 2.78 -1.30
CA ARG A 488 -10.01 2.75 -2.40
C ARG A 488 -10.58 3.14 -3.77
N TRP A 489 -11.88 2.93 -3.98
CA TRP A 489 -12.57 3.29 -5.22
C TRP A 489 -13.43 4.56 -5.08
N THR A 490 -13.73 5.03 -3.87
CA THR A 490 -14.22 6.40 -3.64
C THR A 490 -13.12 7.46 -3.66
N ASP A 491 -11.84 7.09 -3.44
CA ASP A 491 -10.68 7.98 -3.60
C ASP A 491 -10.46 8.49 -5.05
N GLY A 492 -11.27 8.00 -6.01
CA GLY A 492 -11.38 8.52 -7.37
C GLY A 492 -12.45 9.61 -7.56
N CYS A 493 -13.19 10.00 -6.51
CA CYS A 493 -14.25 11.00 -6.59
C CYS A 493 -13.70 12.43 -6.62
N ILE A 494 -13.29 12.91 -7.79
CA ILE A 494 -13.22 14.28 -8.37
C ILE A 494 -12.85 15.49 -7.46
N PHE A 495 -13.41 15.60 -6.26
CA PHE A 495 -13.29 16.73 -5.35
C PHE A 495 -12.23 16.56 -4.25
N PHE A 496 -11.85 15.33 -3.88
CA PHE A 496 -10.90 15.10 -2.78
C PHE A 496 -9.95 13.92 -3.09
N GLN A 497 -8.65 14.19 -3.22
CA GLN A 497 -7.62 13.17 -3.46
C GLN A 497 -6.80 12.92 -2.17
N GLY A 498 -7.47 12.46 -1.12
CA GLY A 498 -6.85 12.26 0.20
C GLY A 498 -6.47 13.55 0.93
N ASP A 499 -5.76 13.41 2.05
CA ASP A 499 -5.39 14.54 2.92
C ASP A 499 -4.30 15.43 2.29
N GLY A 500 -4.61 16.73 2.18
CA GLY A 500 -3.68 17.77 1.70
C GLY A 500 -3.56 17.90 0.18
N SER A 501 -3.92 16.87 -0.59
CA SER A 501 -3.98 16.91 -2.05
C SER A 501 -5.36 17.35 -2.56
N TYR A 502 -5.47 18.67 -2.74
CA TYR A 502 -6.55 19.27 -3.51
C TYR A 502 -6.44 18.86 -4.99
N PRO A 503 -7.56 18.71 -5.72
CA PRO A 503 -7.53 18.56 -7.18
C PRO A 503 -6.69 19.66 -7.83
N HIS A 504 -5.99 19.36 -8.93
CA HIS A 504 -5.22 20.38 -9.66
C HIS A 504 -6.12 21.57 -10.03
N GLY A 505 -5.76 22.76 -9.54
CA GLY A 505 -6.52 24.01 -9.67
C GLY A 505 -7.25 24.47 -8.39
N ALA A 506 -7.52 23.56 -7.45
CA ALA A 506 -8.11 23.86 -6.14
C ALA A 506 -7.05 24.13 -5.06
N THR A 507 -7.45 24.72 -3.94
CA THR A 507 -6.55 25.38 -2.97
C THR A 507 -6.86 25.02 -1.52
N ALA A 508 -5.85 25.14 -0.65
CA ALA A 508 -5.96 24.87 0.78
C ALA A 508 -6.74 25.92 1.59
N GLU A 509 -7.26 26.96 0.94
CA GLU A 509 -8.04 28.02 1.57
C GLU A 509 -9.29 28.30 0.71
N PRO A 510 -10.44 27.69 1.04
CA PRO A 510 -11.63 27.73 0.20
C PRO A 510 -12.10 29.14 -0.19
N ILE A 511 -11.85 30.17 0.62
CA ILE A 511 -12.22 31.55 0.28
C ILE A 511 -11.41 32.14 -0.89
N ALA A 512 -10.24 31.59 -1.22
CA ALA A 512 -9.40 32.02 -2.34
C ALA A 512 -10.01 31.66 -3.72
N GLU A 513 -10.90 30.67 -3.77
CA GLU A 513 -11.55 30.20 -5.01
C GLU A 513 -12.78 31.03 -5.43
N TRP A 514 -13.26 31.93 -4.56
CA TRP A 514 -14.51 32.68 -4.77
C TRP A 514 -14.28 34.19 -4.91
N PRO A 515 -15.17 34.91 -5.62
CA PRO A 515 -15.02 36.36 -5.80
C PRO A 515 -15.06 37.11 -4.46
N MET A 516 -14.03 37.92 -4.20
CA MET A 516 -13.85 38.66 -2.93
C MET A 516 -15.06 39.57 -2.57
N GLU A 517 -15.91 39.90 -3.54
CA GLU A 517 -17.21 40.55 -3.33
C GLU A 517 -18.13 39.81 -2.35
N PHE A 518 -17.95 38.50 -2.10
CA PHE A 518 -18.72 37.79 -1.07
C PHE A 518 -18.49 38.37 0.34
N LEU A 519 -17.38 39.08 0.59
CA LEU A 519 -17.11 39.75 1.88
C LEU A 519 -18.13 40.85 2.22
N ASP A 520 -18.78 41.43 1.22
CA ASP A 520 -19.87 42.41 1.38
C ASP A 520 -21.27 41.76 1.48
N PHE A 521 -21.36 40.42 1.38
CA PHE A 521 -22.62 39.70 1.55
C PHE A 521 -23.10 39.77 3.01
N GLN A 522 -24.30 40.31 3.23
CA GLN A 522 -24.90 40.44 4.56
C GLN A 522 -25.71 39.20 4.93
N ALA A 523 -25.09 38.25 5.64
CA ALA A 523 -25.80 37.14 6.25
C ALA A 523 -25.07 36.59 7.48
N GLY A 524 -25.84 36.15 8.48
CA GLY A 524 -25.34 35.67 9.77
C GLY A 524 -25.39 36.72 10.89
N PRO A 525 -25.41 36.29 12.18
CA PRO A 525 -25.45 37.20 13.34
C PRO A 525 -24.07 37.72 13.76
N LEU A 526 -22.98 37.24 13.14
CA LEU A 526 -21.60 37.57 13.46
C LEU A 526 -21.00 38.46 12.36
N GLN A 527 -20.55 39.66 12.71
CA GLN A 527 -20.10 40.66 11.72
C GLN A 527 -18.83 40.27 10.97
N ASN A 528 -17.95 39.49 11.61
CA ASN A 528 -16.61 39.14 11.13
C ASN A 528 -16.47 37.65 10.73
N ASP A 529 -17.58 36.92 10.58
CA ASP A 529 -17.57 35.51 10.18
C ASP A 529 -17.45 35.37 8.66
N VAL A 530 -16.21 35.28 8.16
CA VAL A 530 -15.91 35.19 6.73
C VAL A 530 -16.42 33.88 6.11
N TYR A 531 -16.27 32.75 6.80
CA TYR A 531 -16.76 31.46 6.30
C TYR A 531 -18.29 31.37 6.37
N GLY A 532 -18.92 31.97 7.38
CA GLY A 532 -20.38 32.15 7.42
C GLY A 532 -20.90 32.99 6.25
N LYS A 533 -20.24 34.10 5.91
CA LYS A 533 -20.57 34.88 4.71
C LYS A 533 -20.43 34.07 3.42
N LEU A 534 -19.33 33.31 3.27
CA LEU A 534 -19.14 32.41 2.13
C LEU A 534 -20.28 31.38 2.06
N PHE A 535 -20.58 30.69 3.16
CA PHE A 535 -21.65 29.69 3.23
C PHE A 535 -23.00 30.25 2.75
N TYR A 536 -23.39 31.44 3.24
CA TYR A 536 -24.65 32.06 2.82
C TYR A 536 -24.63 32.56 1.37
N TYR A 537 -23.51 33.12 0.91
CA TYR A 537 -23.31 33.49 -0.49
C TYR A 537 -23.44 32.28 -1.43
N LEU A 538 -22.80 31.16 -1.10
CA LEU A 538 -22.88 29.90 -1.84
C LEU A 538 -24.28 29.32 -1.82
N ARG A 539 -24.93 29.27 -0.64
CA ARG A 539 -26.32 28.81 -0.49
C ARG A 539 -27.26 29.60 -1.41
N ASP A 540 -27.19 30.92 -1.38
CA ASP A 540 -28.10 31.76 -2.17
C ASP A 540 -27.79 31.72 -3.66
N THR A 541 -26.52 31.51 -4.02
CA THR A 541 -26.09 31.27 -5.42
C THR A 541 -26.63 29.93 -5.94
N LEU A 542 -26.52 28.86 -5.15
CA LEU A 542 -27.06 27.54 -5.48
C LEU A 542 -28.59 27.54 -5.52
N VAL A 543 -29.27 28.26 -4.63
CA VAL A 543 -30.74 28.41 -4.67
C VAL A 543 -31.18 29.13 -5.94
N ARG A 544 -30.53 30.25 -6.31
CA ARG A 544 -30.81 30.95 -7.58
C ARG A 544 -30.58 30.05 -8.80
N PHE A 545 -29.48 29.28 -8.80
CA PHE A 545 -29.22 28.30 -9.86
C PHE A 545 -30.31 27.21 -9.93
N GLN A 546 -30.80 26.72 -8.78
CA GLN A 546 -31.94 25.79 -8.70
C GLN A 546 -33.30 26.43 -9.03
N GLU A 547 -33.42 27.76 -9.09
CA GLU A 547 -34.63 28.45 -9.55
C GLU A 547 -34.60 28.70 -11.05
N GLU A 548 -33.47 29.10 -11.61
CA GLU A 548 -33.33 29.30 -13.07
C GLU A 548 -33.22 27.97 -13.84
N SER A 549 -32.68 26.89 -13.26
CA SER A 549 -32.68 25.55 -13.89
C SER A 549 -34.07 24.92 -14.01
N LYS A 550 -35.09 25.47 -13.32
CA LYS A 550 -36.50 25.12 -13.57
C LYS A 550 -37.07 25.78 -14.84
N ARG A 551 -36.36 26.77 -15.40
CA ARG A 551 -36.72 27.49 -16.63
C ARG A 551 -35.83 27.13 -17.81
N LEU A 552 -34.63 26.60 -17.56
CA LEU A 552 -33.60 26.29 -18.55
C LEU A 552 -33.22 24.81 -18.51
N SER A 553 -33.35 24.10 -19.63
CA SER A 553 -32.86 22.73 -19.78
C SER A 553 -31.34 22.73 -19.97
N ILE A 554 -30.60 22.55 -18.87
CA ILE A 554 -29.13 22.52 -18.86
C ILE A 554 -28.64 21.07 -18.98
N MET A 555 -27.75 20.82 -19.94
CA MET A 555 -26.96 19.59 -20.03
C MET A 555 -25.51 19.89 -19.65
N VAL A 556 -24.90 19.08 -18.79
CA VAL A 556 -23.51 19.24 -18.35
C VAL A 556 -22.75 17.95 -18.66
N GLY A 557 -21.78 18.03 -19.57
CA GLY A 557 -20.75 17.02 -19.74
C GLY A 557 -19.58 17.31 -18.80
N LEU A 558 -18.97 16.26 -18.23
CA LEU A 558 -17.77 16.38 -17.40
C LEU A 558 -16.76 15.30 -17.82
N THR A 559 -15.56 15.73 -18.21
CA THR A 559 -14.49 14.84 -18.69
C THR A 559 -13.31 14.89 -17.73
N SER A 560 -13.06 13.78 -17.03
CA SER A 560 -11.90 13.60 -16.13
C SER A 560 -10.85 12.71 -16.78
N VAL A 561 -10.25 13.22 -17.86
CA VAL A 561 -9.26 12.54 -18.71
C VAL A 561 -8.19 13.56 -19.08
N GLY A 562 -6.91 13.16 -19.13
CA GLY A 562 -5.82 14.08 -19.51
C GLY A 562 -6.02 14.64 -20.92
N MET A 563 -5.76 15.94 -21.13
CA MET A 563 -6.15 16.67 -22.35
C MET A 563 -5.82 15.96 -23.68
N PRO A 564 -4.60 15.42 -23.91
CA PRO A 564 -4.30 14.64 -25.14
C PRO A 564 -5.16 13.36 -25.27
N MET A 565 -5.43 12.65 -24.17
CA MET A 565 -6.26 11.45 -24.16
C MET A 565 -7.74 11.73 -24.51
N SER A 566 -8.19 12.99 -24.43
CA SER A 566 -9.50 13.41 -24.96
C SER A 566 -9.50 13.44 -26.49
N LEU A 567 -8.42 13.91 -27.13
CA LEU A 567 -8.26 13.93 -28.60
C LEU A 567 -8.07 12.54 -29.21
N HIS A 568 -7.67 11.52 -28.44
CA HIS A 568 -7.67 10.13 -28.94
C HIS A 568 -9.08 9.58 -29.22
N ARG A 569 -10.16 10.29 -28.84
CA ARG A 569 -11.54 9.98 -29.23
C ARG A 569 -11.96 10.91 -30.37
N ALA A 570 -12.79 10.40 -31.28
CA ALA A 570 -13.50 11.27 -32.22
C ALA A 570 -14.41 12.25 -31.42
N PRO A 571 -14.63 13.48 -31.91
CA PRO A 571 -15.52 14.44 -31.26
C PRO A 571 -16.91 13.85 -30.99
N GLU A 572 -17.46 14.10 -29.81
CA GLU A 572 -18.83 13.68 -29.51
C GLU A 572 -19.84 14.36 -30.47
N PRO A 573 -20.90 13.67 -30.90
CA PRO A 573 -21.93 14.24 -31.79
C PRO A 573 -22.80 15.32 -31.13
N VAL A 574 -22.45 15.73 -29.90
CA VAL A 574 -23.12 16.79 -29.13
C VAL A 574 -22.25 18.04 -29.20
N MET A 575 -22.74 19.05 -29.93
CA MET A 575 -22.09 20.36 -30.00
C MET A 575 -22.53 21.22 -28.81
N TYR A 576 -21.55 21.79 -28.10
CA TYR A 576 -21.76 22.55 -26.86
C TYR A 576 -21.98 24.05 -27.11
N ASP A 577 -22.90 24.66 -26.34
CA ASP A 577 -23.08 26.12 -26.30
C ASP A 577 -22.03 26.84 -25.45
N ARG A 578 -21.30 26.11 -24.59
CA ARG A 578 -20.18 26.65 -23.80
C ARG A 578 -19.18 25.55 -23.48
N ILE A 579 -17.90 25.86 -23.66
CA ILE A 579 -16.77 25.04 -23.21
C ILE A 579 -15.96 25.87 -22.21
N HIS A 580 -15.42 25.25 -21.17
CA HIS A 580 -14.74 25.94 -20.08
C HIS A 580 -13.46 25.20 -19.69
N MET A 581 -12.32 25.67 -20.21
CA MET A 581 -11.02 25.01 -20.04
C MET A 581 -10.31 25.39 -18.74
N GLY A 582 -10.71 26.48 -18.07
CA GLY A 582 -10.02 26.96 -16.88
C GLY A 582 -8.56 27.31 -17.17
N ASP A 583 -7.66 26.90 -16.27
CA ASP A 583 -6.20 27.12 -16.35
C ASP A 583 -5.46 26.09 -17.23
N LEU A 584 -6.15 25.07 -17.77
CA LEU A 584 -5.58 24.07 -18.70
C LEU A 584 -4.92 24.72 -19.95
N TRP A 585 -5.33 25.94 -20.28
CA TRP A 585 -4.74 26.77 -21.32
C TRP A 585 -3.23 26.99 -21.14
N ASP A 586 -2.74 27.21 -19.91
CA ASP A 586 -1.31 27.43 -19.64
C ASP A 586 -0.45 26.15 -19.82
N PHE A 587 -1.11 24.99 -19.86
CA PHE A 587 -0.46 23.68 -20.03
C PHE A 587 -0.51 23.16 -21.46
N ASN A 588 -1.60 23.38 -22.20
CA ASN A 588 -1.70 23.02 -23.61
C ASN A 588 -2.77 23.86 -24.35
N PRO A 589 -2.42 25.07 -24.85
CA PRO A 589 -3.36 25.97 -25.49
C PRO A 589 -3.78 25.47 -26.89
N ALA A 590 -2.87 24.84 -27.64
CA ALA A 590 -3.18 24.22 -28.92
C ALA A 590 -4.23 23.11 -28.77
N CYS A 591 -4.04 22.17 -27.84
CA CYS A 591 -5.03 21.13 -27.51
C CYS A 591 -6.38 21.72 -27.08
N SER A 592 -6.35 22.81 -26.31
CA SER A 592 -7.56 23.52 -25.89
C SER A 592 -8.36 24.04 -27.09
N LEU A 593 -7.69 24.63 -28.09
CA LEU A 593 -8.35 25.08 -29.32
C LEU A 593 -8.77 23.93 -30.24
N THR A 594 -7.99 22.85 -30.39
CA THR A 594 -8.39 21.67 -31.20
C THR A 594 -9.67 21.02 -30.65
N ILE A 595 -9.77 20.83 -29.34
CA ILE A 595 -10.99 20.30 -28.70
C ILE A 595 -12.17 21.28 -28.90
N ALA A 596 -11.96 22.58 -28.73
CA ALA A 596 -13.01 23.57 -28.93
C ALA A 596 -13.49 23.66 -30.40
N ALA A 597 -12.58 23.57 -31.37
CA ALA A 597 -12.93 23.49 -32.80
C ALA A 597 -13.74 22.22 -33.12
N GLY A 598 -13.45 21.09 -32.47
CA GLY A 598 -14.22 19.86 -32.63
C GLY A 598 -15.63 19.92 -32.05
N ASN A 599 -15.81 20.59 -30.89
CA ASN A 599 -17.03 20.44 -30.07
C ASN A 599 -17.82 21.73 -29.77
N LEU A 600 -17.33 22.93 -30.08
CA LEU A 600 -18.08 24.18 -29.90
C LEU A 600 -19.02 24.45 -31.07
N ARG A 601 -20.26 24.86 -30.78
CA ARG A 601 -21.22 25.30 -31.81
C ARG A 601 -20.71 26.51 -32.59
N HIS A 602 -21.03 26.52 -33.88
CA HIS A 602 -20.74 27.64 -34.78
C HIS A 602 -21.60 28.86 -34.45
N GLN A 603 -21.06 30.08 -34.63
CA GLN A 603 -21.74 31.34 -34.30
C GLN A 603 -23.10 31.51 -34.98
N ASP A 604 -23.31 30.93 -36.17
CA ASP A 604 -24.58 31.00 -36.90
C ASP A 604 -25.67 30.11 -36.28
N GLN A 605 -25.28 29.08 -35.53
CA GLN A 605 -26.19 28.22 -34.76
C GLN A 605 -26.49 28.83 -33.39
N ASN A 606 -25.50 29.45 -32.74
CA ASN A 606 -25.67 30.22 -31.52
C ASN A 606 -24.59 31.32 -31.41
N PRO A 607 -24.94 32.62 -31.53
CA PRO A 607 -23.97 33.72 -31.47
C PRO A 607 -23.41 33.97 -30.06
N PHE A 608 -23.93 33.28 -29.05
CA PHE A 608 -23.40 33.26 -27.68
C PHE A 608 -22.53 32.03 -27.39
N ALA A 609 -22.29 31.15 -28.37
CA ALA A 609 -21.41 30.00 -28.23
C ALA A 609 -19.97 30.45 -27.97
N THR A 610 -19.33 29.91 -26.92
CA THR A 610 -17.98 30.34 -26.56
C THR A 610 -17.16 29.30 -25.79
N MET A 611 -15.85 29.29 -26.03
CA MET A 611 -14.85 28.68 -25.14
C MET A 611 -14.27 29.74 -24.20
N LEU A 612 -14.26 29.44 -22.90
CA LEU A 612 -13.62 30.25 -21.85
C LEU A 612 -12.35 29.57 -21.33
N ALA A 613 -11.30 30.36 -21.12
CA ALA A 613 -10.01 29.93 -20.60
C ALA A 613 -9.37 31.01 -19.70
N MET A 614 -8.40 30.64 -18.87
CA MET A 614 -7.63 31.52 -18.00
C MET A 614 -6.13 31.35 -18.29
N CYS A 615 -5.41 32.46 -18.36
CA CYS A 615 -3.95 32.47 -18.56
C CYS A 615 -3.26 33.26 -17.43
N ARG A 616 -2.53 32.53 -16.57
CA ARG A 616 -1.67 33.08 -15.50
C ARG A 616 -0.23 33.26 -15.99
N LEU A 617 0.23 32.48 -16.97
CA LEU A 617 1.56 32.66 -17.59
C LEU A 617 1.77 34.07 -18.18
N SER A 618 0.72 34.72 -18.68
CA SER A 618 0.77 36.10 -19.17
C SER A 618 1.05 37.18 -18.10
N VAL A 619 1.11 36.77 -16.83
CA VAL A 619 1.34 37.60 -15.64
C VAL A 619 2.59 37.14 -14.87
N THR A 620 2.93 35.85 -14.91
CA THR A 620 4.09 35.27 -14.19
C THR A 620 5.35 35.11 -15.03
N ASN A 621 5.27 35.07 -16.37
CA ASN A 621 6.44 34.89 -17.23
C ASN A 621 7.24 36.20 -17.41
N SER A 622 8.58 36.09 -17.49
CA SER A 622 9.50 37.24 -17.51
C SER A 622 9.97 37.59 -18.93
N ASP A 623 9.27 38.48 -19.61
CA ASP A 623 9.71 39.05 -20.88
C ASP A 623 11.05 39.80 -20.71
N ALA A 624 12.07 39.40 -21.48
CA ALA A 624 13.40 40.01 -21.43
C ALA A 624 13.40 41.51 -21.76
N GLY A 625 12.55 41.94 -22.69
CA GLY A 625 12.39 43.33 -23.10
C GLY A 625 11.28 44.08 -22.33
N LEU A 626 10.87 43.60 -21.15
CA LEU A 626 10.18 44.38 -20.12
C LEU A 626 10.99 44.45 -18.80
N ARG A 627 12.21 43.90 -18.77
CA ARG A 627 13.07 43.87 -17.56
C ARG A 627 13.42 45.26 -17.02
N GLU A 628 13.62 46.24 -17.90
CA GLU A 628 13.93 47.62 -17.50
C GLU A 628 12.77 48.24 -16.71
N GLU A 629 11.53 48.10 -17.20
CA GLU A 629 10.31 48.57 -16.52
C GLU A 629 10.08 47.84 -15.17
N ILE A 630 10.40 46.54 -15.08
CA ILE A 630 10.35 45.78 -13.81
C ILE A 630 11.41 46.30 -12.82
N CYS A 631 12.61 46.70 -13.29
CA CYS A 631 13.63 47.32 -12.46
C CYS A 631 13.22 48.72 -11.98
N GLU A 632 12.60 49.54 -12.84
CA GLU A 632 12.04 50.86 -12.47
C GLU A 632 10.94 50.74 -11.41
N GLU A 633 10.02 49.79 -11.55
CA GLU A 633 9.01 49.45 -10.53
C GLU A 633 9.71 48.99 -9.22
N GLY A 634 10.81 48.24 -9.35
CA GLY A 634 11.64 47.84 -8.21
C GLY A 634 12.19 49.02 -7.41
N TYR A 635 12.67 50.09 -8.07
CA TYR A 635 13.17 51.30 -7.40
C TYR A 635 12.07 52.08 -6.67
N GLN A 636 10.82 52.04 -7.15
CA GLN A 636 9.64 52.63 -6.47
C GLN A 636 9.28 51.94 -5.14
N THR A 637 10.02 50.90 -4.72
CA THR A 637 10.01 50.43 -3.31
C THR A 637 10.54 51.52 -2.37
N PHE A 638 11.53 52.31 -2.82
CA PHE A 638 12.26 53.31 -2.03
C PHE A 638 11.93 54.75 -2.47
N GLU A 639 11.42 54.93 -3.67
CA GLU A 639 11.03 56.22 -4.26
C GLU A 639 9.49 56.36 -4.43
N PRO A 640 8.95 57.60 -4.49
CA PRO A 640 7.52 57.84 -4.76
C PRO A 640 7.07 57.26 -6.10
N SER A 641 5.88 56.66 -6.13
CA SER A 641 5.23 56.14 -7.34
C SER A 641 4.44 57.20 -8.10
N SER A 642 4.17 58.36 -7.45
CA SER A 642 3.25 59.40 -7.93
C SER A 642 1.80 58.89 -8.09
N THR A 643 1.37 58.04 -7.17
CA THR A 643 0.00 57.50 -7.07
C THR A 643 -0.46 57.51 -5.61
N ILE A 644 -1.76 57.32 -5.34
CA ILE A 644 -2.33 57.23 -3.98
C ILE A 644 -1.71 56.09 -3.13
N LEU A 645 -1.01 55.14 -3.76
CA LEU A 645 -0.21 54.15 -3.05
C LEU A 645 0.83 54.80 -2.12
N ASP A 646 1.38 55.96 -2.48
CA ASP A 646 2.37 56.67 -1.66
C ASP A 646 1.80 57.14 -0.30
N ASP A 647 0.47 57.30 -0.18
CA ASP A 647 -0.23 57.54 1.09
C ASP A 647 -0.59 56.24 1.84
N TYR A 648 -0.95 55.17 1.11
CA TYR A 648 -1.45 53.90 1.70
C TYR A 648 -0.34 52.90 2.09
N ALA A 649 0.82 53.04 1.45
CA ALA A 649 2.05 52.28 1.67
C ALA A 649 3.25 53.14 1.22
N PRO A 650 3.78 54.03 2.08
CA PRO A 650 4.79 55.01 1.68
C PRO A 650 6.15 54.40 1.28
N PRO A 651 6.98 55.13 0.50
CA PRO A 651 8.31 54.67 0.10
C PRO A 651 9.26 54.43 1.30
N ILE A 652 10.04 53.36 1.23
CA ILE A 652 10.78 52.82 2.37
C ILE A 652 12.17 53.46 2.51
N LYS A 653 12.56 53.81 3.74
CA LYS A 653 13.86 54.42 4.06
C LYS A 653 14.80 53.40 4.70
N ILE A 654 15.91 53.12 4.00
CA ILE A 654 16.91 52.10 4.38
C ILE A 654 17.55 52.36 5.75
N GLU A 655 17.56 53.62 6.22
CA GLU A 655 18.12 54.03 7.52
C GLU A 655 17.24 53.65 8.73
N GLN A 656 15.98 53.27 8.50
CA GLN A 656 15.08 52.75 9.54
C GLN A 656 14.98 51.23 9.38
N GLY A 657 14.93 50.50 10.50
CA GLY A 657 14.95 49.04 10.51
C GLY A 657 13.88 48.47 9.59
N CYS A 658 14.31 47.76 8.54
CA CYS A 658 13.45 47.44 7.40
C CYS A 658 12.53 46.24 7.73
N GLU A 659 11.37 46.54 8.33
CA GLU A 659 10.36 45.54 8.68
C GLU A 659 9.76 44.90 7.42
N THR A 660 9.86 43.57 7.33
CA THR A 660 9.49 42.78 6.14
C THR A 660 8.04 43.01 5.71
N GLU A 661 7.12 43.20 6.66
CA GLU A 661 5.70 43.49 6.39
C GLU A 661 5.52 44.78 5.57
N THR A 662 6.22 45.85 5.94
CA THR A 662 6.19 47.13 5.22
C THR A 662 6.73 46.99 3.80
N VAL A 663 7.79 46.19 3.60
CA VAL A 663 8.35 45.87 2.27
C VAL A 663 7.33 45.11 1.41
N ILE A 664 6.64 44.13 2.00
CA ILE A 664 5.61 43.33 1.31
C ILE A 664 4.40 44.20 0.96
N ARG A 665 3.88 45.01 1.90
CA ARG A 665 2.74 45.94 1.68
C ARG A 665 3.04 46.93 0.55
N ARG A 666 4.24 47.52 0.50
CA ARG A 666 4.67 48.40 -0.61
C ARG A 666 4.75 47.65 -1.94
N ARG A 667 5.36 46.46 -1.97
CA ARG A 667 5.57 45.68 -3.21
C ARG A 667 4.29 45.12 -3.81
N ILE A 668 3.38 44.58 -3.00
CA ILE A 668 2.04 44.16 -3.46
C ILE A 668 1.29 45.38 -4.02
N GLY A 669 1.37 46.52 -3.35
CA GLY A 669 0.79 47.77 -3.85
C GLY A 669 1.34 48.19 -5.22
N LEU A 670 2.66 48.16 -5.44
CA LEU A 670 3.24 48.50 -6.75
C LEU A 670 2.74 47.57 -7.86
N LEU A 671 2.60 46.27 -7.57
CA LEU A 671 2.06 45.27 -8.48
C LEU A 671 0.59 45.54 -8.87
N MET A 672 -0.21 46.18 -8.01
CA MET A 672 -1.58 46.58 -8.37
C MET A 672 -1.61 47.67 -9.46
N TRP A 673 -0.64 48.60 -9.42
CA TRP A 673 -0.53 49.71 -10.38
C TRP A 673 0.25 49.38 -11.67
N ARG A 674 0.75 48.15 -11.80
CA ARG A 674 1.40 47.68 -13.04
C ARG A 674 0.40 47.64 -14.21
N ASN A 675 0.87 48.00 -15.40
CA ASN A 675 0.07 47.93 -16.63
C ASN A 675 -0.03 46.49 -17.16
N TRP A 676 -0.81 45.65 -16.49
CA TRP A 676 -0.96 44.22 -16.82
C TRP A 676 -1.50 43.93 -18.22
N ASP A 677 -2.25 44.86 -18.84
CA ASP A 677 -2.66 44.69 -20.24
C ASP A 677 -1.44 44.70 -21.17
N LYS A 678 -0.48 45.62 -21.00
CA LYS A 678 0.76 45.64 -21.80
C LYS A 678 1.56 44.35 -21.68
N PHE A 679 1.70 43.81 -20.46
CA PHE A 679 2.41 42.55 -20.23
C PHE A 679 1.68 41.38 -20.89
N SER A 680 0.37 41.27 -20.65
CA SER A 680 -0.44 40.15 -21.13
C SER A 680 -0.61 40.15 -22.65
N GLU A 681 -0.87 41.32 -23.25
CA GLU A 681 -1.02 41.48 -24.70
C GLU A 681 0.30 41.26 -25.44
N ARG A 682 1.45 41.64 -24.86
CA ARG A 682 2.76 41.33 -25.45
C ARG A 682 3.09 39.83 -25.40
N PHE A 683 2.79 39.16 -24.28
CA PHE A 683 2.93 37.71 -24.16
C PHE A 683 2.03 36.94 -25.14
N MET A 684 0.74 37.28 -25.23
CA MET A 684 -0.20 36.62 -26.14
C MET A 684 0.13 36.86 -27.62
N GLN A 685 0.75 38.00 -27.97
CA GLN A 685 1.11 38.31 -29.36
C GLN A 685 2.47 37.72 -29.80
N ASP A 686 3.20 37.03 -28.92
CA ASP A 686 4.48 36.41 -29.28
C ASP A 686 4.29 35.20 -30.21
N ALA A 687 4.80 35.31 -31.44
CA ALA A 687 4.75 34.24 -32.43
C ALA A 687 5.58 33.02 -32.00
N LYS A 688 6.68 33.19 -31.25
CA LYS A 688 7.50 32.07 -30.75
C LYS A 688 6.76 31.14 -29.79
N LEU A 689 5.65 31.61 -29.22
CA LEU A 689 4.80 30.85 -28.31
C LEU A 689 3.50 30.42 -29.00
N PHE A 690 2.84 31.34 -29.71
CA PHE A 690 1.43 31.20 -30.07
C PHE A 690 1.16 31.09 -31.58
N ALA A 691 2.16 30.92 -32.44
CA ALA A 691 1.95 30.77 -33.89
C ALA A 691 1.91 29.29 -34.35
N PHE A 692 1.26 28.40 -33.57
CA PHE A 692 1.22 26.94 -33.76
C PHE A 692 1.18 26.52 -35.24
N HIS A 693 1.87 25.44 -35.63
CA HIS A 693 2.18 24.94 -37.01
C HIS A 693 1.17 25.10 -38.18
N LEU A 694 -0.07 25.55 -37.95
CA LEU A 694 -1.13 25.80 -38.92
C LEU A 694 -1.63 27.26 -38.95
N SER A 695 -1.05 28.19 -38.18
CA SER A 695 -1.50 29.58 -38.07
C SER A 695 -0.57 30.59 -38.78
N THR A 696 -0.46 30.45 -40.10
CA THR A 696 0.12 31.50 -40.97
C THR A 696 -0.87 32.64 -41.21
N ASP A 697 -0.37 33.87 -41.32
CA ASP A 697 -1.18 35.00 -41.79
C ASP A 697 -1.38 34.92 -43.31
N SER A 698 -2.64 34.83 -43.76
CA SER A 698 -3.01 34.69 -45.17
C SER A 698 -2.71 35.91 -46.04
N GLU A 699 -2.44 37.09 -45.46
CA GLU A 699 -2.00 38.29 -46.20
C GLU A 699 -0.47 38.45 -46.28
N THR A 700 0.28 37.91 -45.32
CA THR A 700 1.75 38.13 -45.25
C THR A 700 2.61 36.86 -45.33
N ASP A 701 2.00 35.68 -45.30
CA ASP A 701 2.63 34.34 -45.34
C ASP A 701 3.67 34.14 -44.22
N LYS A 702 3.40 34.69 -43.03
CA LYS A 702 4.28 34.66 -41.86
C LYS A 702 3.61 34.07 -40.63
N GLU A 703 4.40 33.34 -39.85
CA GLU A 703 4.01 32.83 -38.54
C GLU A 703 3.56 33.97 -37.62
N THR A 704 2.27 33.96 -37.26
CA THR A 704 1.64 35.01 -36.46
C THR A 704 0.76 34.36 -35.40
N SER A 705 0.83 34.88 -34.16
CA SER A 705 0.07 34.35 -33.02
C SER A 705 -1.43 34.16 -33.32
N VAL A 706 -1.98 33.00 -32.93
CA VAL A 706 -3.40 32.62 -33.06
C VAL A 706 -4.37 33.62 -32.43
N PHE A 707 -3.90 34.51 -31.54
CA PHE A 707 -4.71 35.62 -31.01
C PHE A 707 -5.04 36.70 -32.06
N LYS A 708 -4.39 36.67 -33.24
CA LYS A 708 -4.66 37.52 -34.41
C LYS A 708 -5.23 36.73 -35.59
N THR A 709 -4.63 35.58 -35.89
CA THR A 709 -4.95 34.74 -37.06
C THR A 709 -6.09 33.75 -36.82
N GLY A 710 -6.40 33.42 -35.56
CA GLY A 710 -7.30 32.32 -35.21
C GLY A 710 -6.65 30.94 -35.36
N PHE A 711 -7.42 29.88 -35.14
CA PHE A 711 -6.97 28.49 -35.26
C PHE A 711 -8.16 27.56 -35.48
N LEU A 712 -8.16 26.74 -36.55
CA LEU A 712 -9.24 25.78 -36.87
C LEU A 712 -10.65 26.41 -36.81
N GLY A 713 -10.82 27.61 -37.37
CA GLY A 713 -12.08 28.35 -37.33
C GLY A 713 -12.45 29.00 -35.99
N MET A 714 -11.58 28.91 -34.96
CA MET A 714 -11.72 29.63 -33.69
C MET A 714 -11.11 31.03 -33.78
N GLU A 715 -11.86 32.05 -33.36
CA GLU A 715 -11.45 33.47 -33.30
C GLU A 715 -11.41 33.96 -31.84
N TYR A 716 -10.33 34.67 -31.47
CA TYR A 716 -10.21 35.32 -30.16
C TYR A 716 -11.13 36.53 -30.06
N LYS A 717 -11.87 36.65 -28.94
CA LYS A 717 -12.74 37.80 -28.68
C LYS A 717 -12.00 38.83 -27.86
N ASP A 718 -11.68 39.96 -28.49
CA ASP A 718 -11.21 41.18 -27.81
C ASP A 718 -12.05 41.55 -26.58
N LYS A 719 -13.38 41.43 -26.72
CA LYS A 719 -14.35 41.76 -25.68
C LYS A 719 -15.06 40.49 -25.23
N ASN A 720 -14.60 39.96 -24.11
CA ASN A 720 -15.29 38.93 -23.34
C ASN A 720 -16.74 39.36 -23.07
N THR A 721 -17.67 38.41 -23.11
CA THR A 721 -19.11 38.61 -22.92
C THR A 721 -19.65 37.86 -21.70
N ILE A 722 -18.94 36.85 -21.17
CA ILE A 722 -19.38 36.07 -20.01
C ILE A 722 -18.69 36.53 -18.71
N THR A 723 -17.42 36.93 -18.76
CA THR A 723 -16.64 37.40 -17.61
C THR A 723 -15.78 38.61 -17.98
N ARG A 724 -15.26 39.35 -16.99
CA ARG A 724 -14.31 40.46 -17.25
C ARG A 724 -12.97 39.90 -17.74
N ARG A 725 -12.26 40.62 -18.63
CA ARG A 725 -10.85 40.31 -19.01
C ARG A 725 -9.94 40.10 -17.78
N TRP A 726 -10.20 40.88 -16.72
CA TRP A 726 -9.53 40.84 -15.43
C TRP A 726 -10.59 40.92 -14.32
N PRO A 727 -11.06 39.80 -13.74
CA PRO A 727 -12.12 39.85 -12.72
C PRO A 727 -11.58 40.27 -11.34
N ASN A 728 -10.36 39.86 -10.97
CA ASN A 728 -9.75 40.11 -9.66
C ASN A 728 -8.82 41.34 -9.60
N ARG A 729 -8.79 42.17 -10.65
CA ARG A 729 -7.91 43.36 -10.72
C ARG A 729 -8.64 44.60 -10.22
N LEU A 730 -8.08 45.27 -9.20
CA LEU A 730 -8.67 46.48 -8.60
C LEU A 730 -8.33 47.77 -9.36
N VAL A 731 -7.12 47.85 -9.93
CA VAL A 731 -6.56 49.05 -10.57
C VAL A 731 -6.27 48.78 -12.04
N HIS A 732 -6.84 49.59 -12.92
CA HIS A 732 -6.70 49.54 -14.37
C HIS A 732 -5.79 50.63 -14.94
N SER A 733 -5.75 51.82 -14.34
CA SER A 733 -4.94 52.97 -14.77
C SER A 733 -4.10 53.57 -13.64
N LYS A 734 -3.04 54.33 -13.99
CA LYS A 734 -2.24 55.06 -12.98
C LYS A 734 -3.02 56.17 -12.24
N SER A 735 -4.14 56.60 -12.79
CA SER A 735 -5.04 57.61 -12.21
C SER A 735 -6.20 57.02 -11.39
N ASP A 736 -6.22 55.70 -11.17
CA ASP A 736 -7.28 55.09 -10.35
C ASP A 736 -6.98 55.28 -8.86
N GLU A 737 -7.97 55.75 -8.11
CA GLU A 737 -7.91 55.96 -6.66
C GLU A 737 -8.88 55.01 -5.94
N PRO A 738 -8.52 53.72 -5.74
CA PRO A 738 -9.32 52.79 -4.94
C PRO A 738 -9.35 53.24 -3.47
N SER A 739 -10.40 52.91 -2.73
CA SER A 739 -10.45 53.28 -1.31
C SER A 739 -9.44 52.49 -0.48
N LEU A 740 -8.94 53.07 0.62
CA LEU A 740 -8.05 52.39 1.56
C LEU A 740 -8.60 51.03 2.01
N ARG A 741 -9.92 50.91 2.22
CA ARG A 741 -10.60 49.66 2.57
C ARG A 741 -10.41 48.57 1.50
N ASP A 742 -10.50 48.96 0.23
CA ASP A 742 -10.44 48.03 -0.89
C ASP A 742 -8.98 47.69 -1.25
N PHE A 743 -8.06 48.63 -1.04
CA PHE A 743 -6.62 48.38 -1.03
C PHE A 743 -6.22 47.38 0.06
N GLU A 744 -6.64 47.59 1.31
CA GLU A 744 -6.31 46.70 2.43
C GLU A 744 -6.94 45.30 2.28
N ARG A 745 -8.15 45.21 1.72
CA ARG A 745 -8.74 43.93 1.29
C ARG A 745 -7.87 43.22 0.26
N HIS A 746 -7.41 43.92 -0.77
CA HIS A 746 -6.63 43.30 -1.85
C HIS A 746 -5.22 42.89 -1.39
N VAL A 747 -4.55 43.71 -0.57
CA VAL A 747 -3.25 43.36 0.05
C VAL A 747 -3.38 42.17 1.01
N GLY A 748 -4.52 42.03 1.68
CA GLY A 748 -4.84 40.89 2.54
C GLY A 748 -5.49 39.69 1.84
N TRP A 749 -5.57 39.66 0.50
CA TRP A 749 -6.19 38.58 -0.24
C TRP A 749 -5.18 37.50 -0.67
N PHE A 750 -5.66 36.27 -0.83
CA PHE A 750 -4.83 35.10 -1.12
C PHE A 750 -4.30 35.06 -2.56
N ASP A 751 -5.08 35.56 -3.52
CA ASP A 751 -4.64 35.74 -4.91
C ASP A 751 -4.51 37.23 -5.25
N THR A 752 -3.29 37.74 -5.11
CA THR A 752 -2.89 39.11 -5.47
C THR A 752 -2.46 39.25 -6.94
N MET A 753 -2.42 38.15 -7.70
CA MET A 753 -1.99 38.16 -9.11
C MET A 753 -3.21 38.24 -10.04
N PRO A 754 -3.27 39.22 -10.96
CA PRO A 754 -4.39 39.31 -11.90
C PRO A 754 -4.53 38.06 -12.77
N GLN A 755 -5.75 37.55 -12.90
CA GLN A 755 -6.07 36.41 -13.78
C GLN A 755 -6.56 36.94 -15.14
N ARG A 756 -5.82 36.69 -16.23
CA ARG A 756 -6.29 37.04 -17.58
C ARG A 756 -7.31 36.00 -18.04
N TRP A 757 -8.54 36.43 -18.28
CA TRP A 757 -9.58 35.58 -18.87
C TRP A 757 -9.67 35.79 -20.37
N LEU A 758 -9.64 34.67 -21.09
CA LEU A 758 -9.68 34.56 -22.54
C LEU A 758 -11.03 34.00 -22.97
N GLU A 759 -11.60 34.56 -24.03
CA GLU A 759 -12.89 34.14 -24.56
C GLU A 759 -12.79 33.98 -26.08
N TRP A 760 -13.23 32.85 -26.61
CA TRP A 760 -13.12 32.50 -28.03
C TRP A 760 -14.48 32.09 -28.60
N LYS A 761 -14.68 32.23 -29.91
CA LYS A 761 -15.87 31.80 -30.67
C LYS A 761 -15.47 30.98 -31.90
N ARG A 762 -16.35 30.10 -32.38
CA ARG A 762 -16.19 29.40 -33.68
C ARG A 762 -16.90 30.19 -34.78
N VAL A 763 -16.15 30.58 -35.81
CA VAL A 763 -16.60 31.51 -36.87
C VAL A 763 -16.48 30.93 -38.27
N ALA A 764 -15.69 29.88 -38.42
CA ALA A 764 -15.64 29.01 -39.59
C ALA A 764 -15.65 27.55 -39.12
N ASP A 765 -15.78 26.63 -40.08
CA ASP A 765 -15.53 25.21 -39.87
C ASP A 765 -14.16 24.89 -40.47
N ALA A 766 -13.31 24.16 -39.73
CA ALA A 766 -12.07 23.60 -40.26
C ALA A 766 -12.39 22.39 -41.15
N ASP A 767 -11.53 22.10 -42.12
CA ASP A 767 -11.62 20.85 -42.89
C ASP A 767 -11.28 19.64 -42.01
N ASP A 768 -11.88 18.47 -42.29
CA ASP A 768 -11.63 17.23 -41.54
C ASP A 768 -10.12 16.88 -41.53
N ASN A 769 -9.40 17.13 -42.63
CA ASN A 769 -7.97 16.88 -42.75
C ASN A 769 -7.12 17.94 -42.01
N GLU A 770 -7.56 19.19 -41.94
CA GLU A 770 -6.91 20.23 -41.13
C GLU A 770 -7.04 19.92 -39.63
N TRP A 771 -8.23 19.48 -39.20
CA TRP A 771 -8.49 19.15 -37.79
C TRP A 771 -7.74 17.88 -37.36
N GLU A 772 -7.72 16.82 -38.18
CA GLU A 772 -6.95 15.61 -37.89
C GLU A 772 -5.44 15.87 -37.87
N MET A 773 -4.91 16.66 -38.81
CA MET A 773 -3.49 17.07 -38.79
C MET A 773 -3.14 17.88 -37.52
N ALA A 774 -3.98 18.84 -37.14
CA ALA A 774 -3.79 19.59 -35.89
C ALA A 774 -3.83 18.70 -34.64
N ARG A 775 -4.72 17.69 -34.66
CA ARG A 775 -4.84 16.67 -33.63
C ARG A 775 -3.59 15.79 -33.55
N GLU A 776 -3.04 15.32 -34.67
CA GLU A 776 -1.82 14.51 -34.69
C GLU A 776 -0.62 15.30 -34.14
N CYS A 777 -0.38 16.53 -34.61
CA CYS A 777 0.71 17.38 -34.07
C CYS A 777 0.61 17.61 -32.55
N VAL A 778 -0.61 17.83 -32.03
CA VAL A 778 -0.87 18.03 -30.59
C VAL A 778 -0.75 16.73 -29.76
N LEU A 779 -0.93 15.56 -30.38
CA LEU A 779 -0.75 14.26 -29.74
C LEU A 779 0.72 13.81 -29.72
N GLU A 780 1.50 14.15 -30.74
CA GLU A 780 2.90 13.74 -30.87
C GLU A 780 3.89 14.68 -30.17
N THR A 781 3.59 15.97 -30.07
CA THR A 781 4.52 17.00 -29.54
C THR A 781 3.87 17.80 -28.40
N SER A 782 4.59 18.07 -27.30
CA SER A 782 4.05 18.94 -26.25
C SER A 782 4.07 20.42 -26.63
N TRP A 783 3.22 21.24 -26.01
CA TRP A 783 3.16 22.69 -26.26
C TRP A 783 4.50 23.41 -26.05
N ARG A 784 5.33 22.94 -25.10
CA ARG A 784 6.66 23.50 -24.85
C ARG A 784 7.65 23.12 -25.94
N GLU A 785 7.61 21.88 -26.41
CA GLU A 785 8.47 21.42 -27.50
C GLU A 785 8.09 22.09 -28.83
N MET A 786 6.79 22.32 -29.08
CA MET A 786 6.32 23.14 -30.21
C MET A 786 6.86 24.57 -30.12
N ALA A 787 6.71 25.25 -28.97
CA ALA A 787 7.23 26.61 -28.78
C ALA A 787 8.76 26.68 -28.87
N GLU A 788 9.49 25.69 -28.35
CA GLU A 788 10.96 25.61 -28.51
C GLU A 788 11.40 25.27 -29.93
N MET A 789 10.60 24.56 -30.72
CA MET A 789 10.85 24.29 -32.14
C MET A 789 10.58 25.54 -32.97
N GLN A 790 9.44 26.20 -32.74
CA GLN A 790 9.06 27.45 -33.39
C GLN A 790 10.03 28.60 -33.07
N ALA A 791 10.50 28.71 -31.82
CA ALA A 791 11.55 29.65 -31.46
C ALA A 791 12.86 29.44 -32.25
N LYS A 792 13.22 28.19 -32.56
CA LYS A 792 14.39 27.85 -33.41
C LYS A 792 14.11 28.14 -34.87
N ILE A 793 12.94 27.77 -35.41
CA ILE A 793 12.54 28.08 -36.80
C ILE A 793 12.61 29.59 -37.02
N ILE A 794 12.00 30.40 -36.13
CA ILE A 794 12.04 31.87 -36.22
C ILE A 794 13.47 32.43 -36.08
N GLU A 795 14.37 31.77 -35.33
CA GLU A 795 15.78 32.18 -35.24
C GLU A 795 16.62 31.74 -36.44
N GLU A 796 16.33 30.60 -37.06
CA GLU A 796 16.97 30.12 -38.29
C GLU A 796 16.46 30.89 -39.53
N GLU A 797 15.16 31.22 -39.59
CA GLU A 797 14.59 32.12 -40.59
C GLU A 797 15.14 33.54 -40.47
N ALA A 798 15.24 34.09 -39.25
CA ALA A 798 15.87 35.40 -39.04
C ALA A 798 17.37 35.42 -39.40
N GLN A 799 18.02 34.25 -39.45
CA GLN A 799 19.39 34.09 -39.96
C GLN A 799 19.45 33.79 -41.47
N SER A 800 18.34 33.39 -42.11
CA SER A 800 18.25 33.09 -43.55
C SER A 800 17.68 34.25 -44.37
N VAL A 801 16.91 35.15 -43.75
CA VAL A 801 16.59 36.47 -44.30
C VAL A 801 17.86 37.30 -44.30
N ASP A 802 18.45 37.43 -45.48
CA ASP A 802 19.88 37.72 -45.64
C ASP A 802 20.28 39.18 -45.32
N GLU A 803 20.36 39.49 -44.01
CA GLU A 803 20.93 40.74 -43.51
C GLU A 803 22.37 40.95 -44.00
N GLN A 804 23.12 39.89 -44.31
CA GLN A 804 24.51 39.98 -44.74
C GLN A 804 24.61 40.44 -46.20
N GLU A 805 23.89 39.79 -47.14
CA GLU A 805 23.87 40.18 -48.55
C GLU A 805 23.18 41.53 -48.75
N ASP A 806 22.03 41.81 -48.09
CA ASP A 806 21.36 43.09 -48.28
C ASP A 806 22.13 44.26 -47.63
N LEU A 807 22.84 44.04 -46.51
CA LEU A 807 23.76 45.03 -45.96
C LEU A 807 24.99 45.24 -46.87
N GLU A 808 25.63 44.18 -47.39
CA GLU A 808 26.74 44.34 -48.33
C GLU A 808 26.30 45.00 -49.65
N LYS A 809 25.08 44.74 -50.10
CA LYS A 809 24.45 45.37 -51.27
C LYS A 809 24.16 46.84 -51.00
N ARG A 810 23.62 47.18 -49.83
CA ARG A 810 23.39 48.58 -49.41
C ARG A 810 24.69 49.36 -49.20
N ILE A 811 25.74 48.70 -48.70
CA ILE A 811 27.09 49.26 -48.62
C ILE A 811 27.67 49.48 -50.03
N ARG A 812 27.47 48.55 -50.97
CA ARG A 812 27.87 48.73 -52.39
C ARG A 812 27.12 49.89 -53.07
N GLU A 813 25.84 50.06 -52.80
CA GLU A 813 25.06 51.23 -53.26
C GLU A 813 25.64 52.54 -52.69
N LEU A 814 25.75 52.66 -51.36
CA LEU A 814 26.26 53.86 -50.70
C LEU A 814 27.71 54.22 -51.12
N LEU A 815 28.57 53.23 -51.33
CA LEU A 815 29.94 53.44 -51.81
C LEU A 815 30.00 53.88 -53.28
N THR A 816 29.04 53.48 -54.12
CA THR A 816 28.97 53.95 -55.51
C THR A 816 28.32 55.34 -55.62
N GLU A 817 27.38 55.70 -54.75
CA GLU A 817 26.86 57.07 -54.63
C GLU A 817 27.93 58.06 -54.16
N ASP A 818 28.65 57.76 -53.07
CA ASP A 818 29.73 58.64 -52.56
C ASP A 818 30.90 58.75 -53.57
N ALA A 819 31.21 57.68 -54.32
CA ALA A 819 32.17 57.76 -55.42
C ALA A 819 31.70 58.72 -56.54
N ALA A 820 30.43 58.66 -56.93
CA ALA A 820 29.86 59.54 -57.96
C ALA A 820 29.83 61.00 -57.52
N ASP A 821 29.49 61.28 -56.26
CA ASP A 821 29.44 62.64 -55.72
C ASP A 821 30.84 63.22 -55.42
N ARG A 822 31.82 62.40 -55.06
CA ARG A 822 33.24 62.80 -55.06
C ARG A 822 33.71 63.20 -56.45
N GLU A 823 33.37 62.44 -57.49
CA GLU A 823 33.77 62.78 -58.86
C GLU A 823 33.10 64.09 -59.37
N LYS A 824 31.82 64.33 -59.02
CA LYS A 824 31.15 65.63 -59.25
C LYS A 824 31.87 66.76 -58.48
N SER A 825 32.23 66.53 -57.22
CA SER A 825 32.91 67.49 -56.34
C SER A 825 34.28 67.89 -56.90
N GLU A 826 35.09 66.93 -57.36
CA GLU A 826 36.38 67.21 -57.98
C GLU A 826 36.25 67.97 -59.31
N LYS A 827 35.30 67.58 -60.17
CA LYS A 827 35.00 68.30 -61.43
C LYS A 827 34.58 69.75 -61.15
N ALA A 828 33.74 69.99 -60.14
CA ALA A 828 33.35 71.33 -59.70
C ALA A 828 34.54 72.12 -59.08
N GLY A 829 35.40 71.45 -58.32
CA GLY A 829 36.62 72.01 -57.73
C GLY A 829 37.64 72.44 -58.80
N ALA A 830 37.85 71.62 -59.83
CA ALA A 830 38.70 71.91 -60.97
C ALA A 830 38.18 73.12 -61.78
N ALA A 831 36.85 73.21 -62.00
CA ALA A 831 36.22 74.36 -62.63
C ALA A 831 36.43 75.65 -61.79
N LYS A 832 36.20 75.60 -60.47
CA LYS A 832 36.47 76.73 -59.55
C LYS A 832 37.95 77.14 -59.54
N LYS A 833 38.90 76.20 -59.61
CA LYS A 833 40.35 76.48 -59.73
C LYS A 833 40.69 77.18 -61.06
N LYS A 834 40.18 76.72 -62.20
CA LYS A 834 40.33 77.39 -63.52
C LYS A 834 39.76 78.81 -63.49
N ALA A 835 38.58 79.02 -62.89
CA ALA A 835 37.95 80.34 -62.77
C ALA A 835 38.78 81.32 -61.89
N LYS A 836 39.33 80.87 -60.75
CA LYS A 836 40.24 81.68 -59.91
C LYS A 836 41.53 82.05 -60.65
N ALA A 837 42.12 81.13 -61.42
CA ALA A 837 43.31 81.41 -62.22
C ALA A 837 43.06 82.50 -63.28
N SER A 838 41.90 82.46 -63.96
CA SER A 838 41.48 83.49 -64.92
C SER A 838 41.36 84.88 -64.27
N LYS A 839 40.65 85.00 -63.14
CA LYS A 839 40.56 86.28 -62.40
C LYS A 839 41.93 86.79 -61.93
N ARG A 840 42.83 85.90 -61.46
CA ARG A 840 44.18 86.29 -60.99
C ARG A 840 45.11 86.77 -62.12
N LYS A 841 44.87 86.40 -63.39
CA LYS A 841 45.55 86.99 -64.55
C LYS A 841 45.00 88.36 -64.96
N LYS A 842 43.70 88.64 -64.80
CA LYS A 842 43.13 89.98 -65.06
C LYS A 842 43.50 91.03 -64.01
N GLY A 843 43.77 90.62 -62.76
CA GLY A 843 44.19 91.51 -61.67
C GLY A 843 45.66 91.98 -61.71
N LYS A 844 46.41 91.74 -62.80
CA LYS A 844 47.82 92.15 -62.93
C LYS A 844 48.14 92.88 -64.25
N LYS A 845 47.12 93.46 -64.89
CA LYS A 845 47.21 94.42 -66.01
C LYS A 845 46.15 95.53 -65.83
N LYS A 846 46.36 96.34 -64.80
CA LYS A 846 45.88 97.71 -64.66
C LYS A 846 46.85 98.45 -63.73
#